data_AF-A0A3P6B0V9-F1
#
_entry.id   AF-A0A3P6B0V9-F1
#
_cell.length_a   1.000
_cell.length_b   1.000
_cell.length_c   1.000
_cell.angle_alpha   90.00
_cell.angle_beta   90.00
_cell.angle_gamma   90.00
#
_symmetry.space_group_name_H-M   'P 1'
#
loop_
_entity.id
_entity.type
_entity.pdbx_description
1 polymer ?
#
loop_
_entity_poly.entity_id
_entity_poly.type
_entity_poly.pdbx_seq_one_letter_code
_entity_poly.pdbx_strand_id
1 'polypeptide(L)'
;QWLDKHPEYFSNPFYVAGNSYSGKVIPAIVQEISNGKVDFSLYVFQQQGYLLGNPTTNVDHDRNSRIPLAHGMALISNELYESMKKSCRGNYFNTDPQNTECLKLVEDFNRSVSEIYEELILESNCDATSPDCYTYRYTLSEYCANKESVSRALRVKGTTARWERCNYNVQCNKNIKSSIPHIEGYRSLIFGYTKTYANKMTFATMKGGGHTLEYKPVESSILFERCFVITLNTQTKMEFWILKLLLPQFLLVLIQHADASSIIKYLPGFEGPLPFQLETGYIGVGEAEEDQMFYYFIKSERNPEEDPLLVWLTGGPGCSSFSGLVYENGPLAFKVEAYDGSIPTLVSTTYSWTKVANIIYLDQPVGTGFSYSRNPLADIPSDTGSAKRVDEFLRKWLDKHPEYFSNPFYVTGNSYSGKVIPAIVQEISNGKYFFLSGNYICCEPQINLQGYVLGNPVTNFDIDNNTRIPFAHGMALISDELYESMKKRCGGNYFNVDPQNTECLELVKDYKKSVSRIYEELILQSNCDKTSPDCYVFFILLQTYWYSLSEYWANNESVRRALRVVKGTTGEWDRCNWNVQCNQDIKSSIPYHMNNSIKGYRSLILSGDHDMTIPFVGTQDWIRSLNFSIVEKWRPWMVNDQVAGYTKTYANKMTFATVKGGGHTLEYKPVESSILFERWISGQPL
;
A
#
# COMPACT_ATOMS: atom_id res chain seq x y z
N GLN A 1 -9.45 48.41 -18.59
CA GLN A 1 -10.56 48.04 -19.50
C GLN A 1 -11.61 47.12 -18.87
N TRP A 2 -11.28 45.88 -18.44
CA TRP A 2 -12.30 45.00 -17.83
C TRP A 2 -12.81 45.56 -16.50
N LEU A 3 -11.91 46.05 -15.63
CA LEU A 3 -12.29 46.68 -14.36
C LEU A 3 -13.07 47.99 -14.55
N ASP A 4 -12.81 48.76 -15.63
CA ASP A 4 -13.61 49.95 -15.97
C ASP A 4 -15.07 49.61 -16.25
N LYS A 5 -15.30 48.39 -16.77
CA LYS A 5 -16.65 47.86 -17.01
C LYS A 5 -17.24 47.17 -15.77
N HIS A 6 -16.46 46.95 -14.72
CA HIS A 6 -16.85 46.25 -13.50
C HIS A 6 -16.24 46.93 -12.26
N PRO A 7 -16.60 48.20 -12.01
CA PRO A 7 -15.99 49.01 -10.96
C PRO A 7 -16.20 48.45 -9.55
N GLU A 8 -17.21 47.61 -9.35
CA GLU A 8 -17.50 46.93 -8.09
C GLU A 8 -16.37 46.00 -7.61
N TYR A 9 -15.42 45.63 -8.48
CA TYR A 9 -14.27 44.79 -8.12
C TYR A 9 -12.98 45.60 -7.91
N PHE A 10 -12.99 46.93 -8.01
CA PHE A 10 -11.77 47.75 -7.88
C PHE A 10 -11.06 47.60 -6.54
N SER A 11 -11.81 47.44 -5.46
CA SER A 11 -11.27 47.30 -4.11
C SER A 11 -10.92 45.85 -3.74
N ASN A 12 -11.17 44.88 -4.63
CA ASN A 12 -10.96 43.49 -4.30
C ASN A 12 -9.48 43.10 -4.42
N PRO A 13 -8.99 42.21 -3.55
CA PRO A 13 -7.72 41.54 -3.74
C PRO A 13 -7.64 40.92 -5.14
N PHE A 14 -6.62 41.29 -5.90
CA PHE A 14 -6.41 40.80 -7.25
C PHE A 14 -5.25 39.81 -7.27
N TYR A 15 -5.51 38.63 -7.85
CA TYR A 15 -4.54 37.57 -8.02
C TYR A 15 -4.60 37.05 -9.45
N VAL A 16 -3.43 36.75 -10.01
CA VAL A 16 -3.32 36.06 -11.31
C VAL A 16 -3.08 34.59 -11.03
N ALA A 17 -3.89 33.70 -11.60
CA ALA A 17 -3.80 32.26 -11.36
C ALA A 17 -3.81 31.46 -12.66
N GLY A 18 -3.15 30.31 -12.65
CA GLY A 18 -3.14 29.38 -13.76
C GLY A 18 -2.35 28.12 -13.44
N ASN A 19 -2.24 27.23 -14.42
CA ASN A 19 -1.55 25.95 -14.27
C ASN A 19 -0.71 25.61 -15.51
N SER A 20 0.10 24.55 -15.41
CA SER A 20 0.84 23.99 -16.54
C SER A 20 1.70 25.08 -17.23
N TYR A 21 1.59 25.24 -18.55
CA TYR A 21 2.36 26.23 -19.32
C TYR A 21 2.18 27.68 -18.83
N SER A 22 1.07 28.00 -18.14
CA SER A 22 0.83 29.33 -17.57
C SER A 22 1.90 29.75 -16.55
N GLY A 23 2.69 28.79 -16.05
CA GLY A 23 3.89 29.04 -15.24
C GLY A 23 4.89 30.01 -15.86
N LYS A 24 5.01 30.04 -17.19
CA LYS A 24 5.87 31.01 -17.90
C LYS A 24 5.24 32.38 -18.07
N VAL A 25 3.91 32.40 -18.22
CA VAL A 25 3.17 33.60 -18.65
C VAL A 25 2.73 34.44 -17.44
N ILE A 26 2.31 33.80 -16.36
CA ILE A 26 1.76 34.50 -15.18
C ILE A 26 2.78 35.40 -14.49
N PRO A 27 4.03 34.97 -14.24
CA PRO A 27 5.06 35.87 -13.70
C PRO A 27 5.30 37.09 -14.60
N ALA A 28 5.26 36.91 -15.93
CA ALA A 28 5.40 38.01 -16.88
C ALA A 28 4.20 38.97 -16.84
N ILE A 29 2.97 38.45 -16.76
CA ILE A 29 1.75 39.26 -16.57
C ILE A 29 1.85 40.09 -15.28
N VAL A 30 2.23 39.44 -14.17
CA VAL A 30 2.43 40.08 -12.87
C VAL A 30 3.48 41.19 -12.93
N GLN A 31 4.59 40.94 -13.64
CA GLN A 31 5.66 41.91 -13.82
C GLN A 31 5.20 43.09 -14.69
N GLU A 32 4.45 42.87 -15.77
CA GLU A 32 3.92 43.95 -16.61
C GLU A 32 2.87 44.79 -15.88
N ILE A 33 2.02 44.19 -15.02
CA ILE A 33 1.09 44.91 -14.14
C ILE A 33 1.89 45.78 -13.15
N SER A 34 2.94 45.21 -12.52
CA SER A 34 3.76 45.90 -11.51
C SER A 34 4.62 47.02 -12.10
N ASN A 35 5.10 46.87 -13.34
CA ASN A 35 5.99 47.83 -14.00
C ASN A 35 5.24 49.03 -14.62
N GLY A 36 3.91 49.09 -14.52
CA GLY A 36 3.14 50.30 -14.82
C GLY A 36 3.22 50.80 -16.26
N LYS A 37 3.44 49.93 -17.26
CA LYS A 37 3.39 50.35 -18.69
C LYS A 37 2.00 50.77 -19.18
N VAL A 38 1.01 50.72 -18.30
CA VAL A 38 -0.33 51.27 -18.48
C VAL A 38 -0.55 52.23 -17.31
N ASP A 39 -0.93 53.47 -17.60
CA ASP A 39 -1.17 54.50 -16.56
C ASP A 39 -2.33 54.07 -15.66
N PHE A 40 -2.00 53.64 -14.44
CA PHE A 40 -2.94 53.20 -13.42
C PHE A 40 -3.09 54.24 -12.29
N SER A 41 -2.72 55.51 -12.51
CA SER A 41 -2.81 56.56 -11.47
C SER A 41 -4.21 56.77 -10.88
N LEU A 42 -5.26 56.26 -11.54
CA LEU A 42 -6.66 56.24 -11.09
C LEU A 42 -7.13 54.90 -10.48
N TYR A 43 -6.31 53.85 -10.50
CA TYR A 43 -6.68 52.48 -10.13
C TYR A 43 -5.70 51.91 -9.11
N VAL A 44 -6.12 51.80 -7.85
CA VAL A 44 -5.34 51.08 -6.83
C VAL A 44 -5.51 49.59 -7.07
N PHE A 45 -4.68 48.99 -7.94
CA PHE A 45 -4.60 47.54 -8.03
C PHE A 45 -4.04 47.00 -6.71
N GLN A 46 -4.88 46.40 -5.88
CA GLN A 46 -4.42 45.58 -4.76
C GLN A 46 -3.95 44.22 -5.29
N GLN A 47 -2.89 44.22 -6.09
CA GLN A 47 -2.24 42.98 -6.49
C GLN A 47 -1.57 42.38 -5.26
N GLN A 48 -2.12 41.26 -4.79
CA GLN A 48 -1.66 40.60 -3.57
C GLN A 48 -0.71 39.43 -3.86
N GLY A 49 -0.70 38.89 -5.08
CA GLY A 49 0.19 37.79 -5.49
C GLY A 49 -0.27 37.06 -6.75
N TYR A 50 0.29 35.88 -7.00
CA TYR A 50 -0.14 34.98 -8.08
C TYR A 50 -0.05 33.51 -7.63
N LEU A 51 -0.86 32.66 -8.27
CA LEU A 51 -0.97 31.22 -7.96
C LEU A 51 -0.64 30.39 -9.20
N LEU A 52 0.14 29.33 -9.00
CA LEU A 52 0.55 28.42 -10.06
C LEU A 52 0.35 26.96 -9.64
N GLY A 53 -0.48 26.21 -10.36
CA GLY A 53 -0.61 24.77 -10.21
C GLY A 53 0.26 24.01 -11.21
N ASN A 54 1.16 23.14 -10.75
CA ASN A 54 2.11 22.38 -11.59
C ASN A 54 2.70 23.22 -12.76
N PRO A 55 3.28 24.40 -12.48
CA PRO A 55 3.74 25.29 -13.53
C PRO A 55 4.93 24.71 -14.29
N THR A 56 4.92 24.84 -15.62
CA THR A 56 6.16 24.77 -16.40
C THR A 56 6.97 26.02 -16.11
N THR A 57 8.22 25.85 -15.69
CA THR A 57 9.13 26.94 -15.35
C THR A 57 10.31 26.95 -16.30
N ASN A 58 11.27 26.06 -16.07
CA ASN A 58 12.43 25.81 -16.89
C ASN A 58 12.39 24.36 -17.37
N VAL A 59 12.45 24.17 -18.69
CA VAL A 59 12.28 22.85 -19.31
C VAL A 59 13.33 21.86 -18.82
N ASP A 60 14.57 22.29 -18.58
CA ASP A 60 15.64 21.41 -18.13
C ASP A 60 15.39 20.96 -16.69
N HIS A 61 15.03 21.88 -15.79
CA HIS A 61 14.68 21.54 -14.41
C HIS A 61 13.42 20.65 -14.34
N ASP A 62 12.37 21.02 -15.07
CA ASP A 62 11.09 20.29 -15.08
C ASP A 62 11.25 18.88 -15.68
N ARG A 63 12.12 18.70 -16.68
CA ARG A 63 12.38 17.39 -17.28
C ARG A 63 13.31 16.53 -16.42
N ASN A 64 14.34 17.14 -15.80
CA ASN A 64 15.29 16.40 -14.96
C ASN A 64 14.66 15.90 -13.64
N SER A 65 13.64 16.59 -13.11
CA SER A 65 12.92 16.17 -11.89
C SER A 65 12.07 14.91 -12.08
N ARG A 66 11.80 14.49 -13.32
CA ARG A 66 11.06 13.25 -13.62
C ARG A 66 11.78 11.99 -13.14
N ILE A 67 13.12 11.99 -13.14
CA ILE A 67 13.93 10.83 -12.76
C ILE A 67 13.76 10.46 -11.27
N PRO A 68 13.99 11.38 -10.30
CA PRO A 68 13.78 11.07 -8.90
C PRO A 68 12.31 10.74 -8.57
N LEU A 69 11.34 11.38 -9.23
CA LEU A 69 9.93 11.05 -9.09
C LEU A 69 9.64 9.62 -9.56
N ALA A 70 10.12 9.25 -10.76
CA ALA A 70 9.91 7.92 -11.32
C ALA A 70 10.55 6.83 -10.46
N HIS A 71 11.70 7.10 -9.85
CA HIS A 71 12.29 6.20 -8.87
C HIS A 71 11.42 6.07 -7.63
N GLY A 72 10.96 7.20 -7.06
CA GLY A 72 10.07 7.21 -5.90
C GLY A 72 8.79 6.40 -6.13
N MET A 73 8.23 6.48 -7.35
CA MET A 73 7.00 5.82 -7.76
C MET A 73 7.20 4.40 -8.31
N ALA A 74 8.37 3.77 -8.09
CA ALA A 74 8.73 2.44 -8.57
C ALA A 74 8.66 2.26 -10.11
N LEU A 75 8.65 3.33 -10.90
CA LEU A 75 8.57 3.27 -12.36
C LEU A 75 9.92 2.91 -13.00
N ILE A 76 11.00 3.16 -12.27
CA ILE A 76 12.35 2.70 -12.60
C ILE A 76 12.99 2.00 -11.41
N SER A 77 13.93 1.11 -11.69
CA SER A 77 14.64 0.39 -10.63
C SER A 77 15.65 1.29 -9.91
N ASN A 78 15.95 0.96 -8.66
CA ASN A 78 17.00 1.64 -7.89
C ASN A 78 18.37 1.61 -8.62
N GLU A 79 18.70 0.54 -9.34
CA GLU A 79 19.97 0.47 -10.08
C GLU A 79 20.00 1.42 -11.27
N LEU A 80 18.90 1.55 -12.01
CA LEU A 80 18.79 2.51 -13.10
C LEU A 80 18.91 3.93 -12.55
N TYR A 81 18.19 4.25 -11.47
CA TYR A 81 18.25 5.55 -10.81
C TYR A 81 19.67 5.92 -10.35
N GLU A 82 20.36 5.05 -9.61
CA GLU A 82 21.71 5.32 -9.11
C GLU A 82 22.74 5.41 -10.25
N SER A 83 22.60 4.57 -11.29
CA SER A 83 23.46 4.65 -12.48
C SER A 83 23.27 5.98 -13.22
N MET A 84 22.02 6.41 -13.40
CA MET A 84 21.70 7.71 -14.00
C MET A 84 22.28 8.84 -13.16
N LYS A 85 22.08 8.84 -11.84
CA LYS A 85 22.62 9.87 -10.94
C LYS A 85 24.14 9.99 -11.06
N LYS A 86 24.84 8.86 -11.12
CA LYS A 86 26.30 8.79 -11.25
C LYS A 86 26.79 9.27 -12.63
N SER A 87 26.22 8.74 -13.71
CA SER A 87 26.75 8.93 -15.06
C SER A 87 26.24 10.21 -15.73
N CYS A 88 25.02 10.66 -15.40
CA CYS A 88 24.41 11.87 -15.97
C CYS A 88 24.61 13.13 -15.11
N ARG A 89 25.03 12.99 -13.84
CA ARG A 89 25.31 14.12 -12.92
C ARG A 89 24.17 15.14 -12.81
N GLY A 90 22.92 14.67 -12.89
CA GLY A 90 21.72 15.50 -12.77
C GLY A 90 21.21 16.14 -14.07
N ASN A 91 21.88 15.91 -15.23
CA ASN A 91 21.42 16.37 -16.53
C ASN A 91 20.99 15.20 -17.44
N TYR A 92 19.69 14.92 -17.44
CA TYR A 92 19.04 13.79 -18.12
C TYR A 92 18.30 14.21 -19.40
N PHE A 93 18.03 15.50 -19.57
CA PHE A 93 17.27 16.03 -20.72
C PHE A 93 18.20 16.58 -21.82
N ASN A 94 19.10 17.51 -21.48
CA ASN A 94 20.08 18.06 -22.41
C ASN A 94 21.43 17.37 -22.21
N THR A 95 21.42 16.03 -22.25
CA THR A 95 22.60 15.21 -22.01
C THR A 95 23.69 15.50 -23.04
N ASP A 96 24.94 15.56 -22.57
CA ASP A 96 26.12 15.69 -23.44
C ASP A 96 26.12 14.57 -24.49
N PRO A 97 26.07 14.89 -25.80
CA PRO A 97 26.09 13.90 -26.88
C PRO A 97 27.30 12.95 -26.82
N GLN A 98 28.40 13.35 -26.18
CA GLN A 98 29.60 12.52 -26.00
C GLN A 98 29.48 11.54 -24.83
N ASN A 99 28.54 11.76 -23.90
CA ASN A 99 28.29 10.87 -22.77
C ASN A 99 27.35 9.73 -23.20
N THR A 100 27.88 8.81 -24.00
CA THR A 100 27.13 7.66 -24.55
C THR A 100 26.52 6.78 -23.46
N GLU A 101 27.15 6.70 -22.29
CA GLU A 101 26.63 5.95 -21.15
C GLU A 101 25.35 6.59 -20.60
N CYS A 102 25.36 7.90 -20.36
CA CYS A 102 24.17 8.61 -19.90
C CYS A 102 23.04 8.57 -20.94
N LEU A 103 23.34 8.76 -22.23
CA LEU A 103 22.33 8.67 -23.30
C LEU A 103 21.60 7.32 -23.29
N LYS A 104 22.35 6.22 -23.15
CA LYS A 104 21.78 4.88 -23.04
C LYS A 104 20.90 4.70 -21.80
N LEU A 105 21.32 5.25 -20.66
CA LEU A 105 20.53 5.20 -19.43
C LEU A 105 19.23 6.03 -19.55
N VAL A 106 19.27 7.17 -20.25
CA VAL A 106 18.09 7.99 -20.56
C VAL A 106 17.13 7.26 -21.50
N GLU A 107 17.64 6.54 -22.51
CA GLU A 107 16.81 5.68 -23.36
C GLU A 107 16.14 4.55 -22.56
N ASP A 108 16.88 3.91 -21.66
CA ASP A 108 16.35 2.87 -20.79
C ASP A 108 15.26 3.44 -19.85
N PHE A 109 15.45 4.64 -19.31
CA PHE A 109 14.41 5.38 -18.56
C PHE A 109 13.16 5.62 -19.40
N ASN A 110 13.30 6.18 -20.61
CA ASN A 110 12.17 6.49 -21.48
C ASN A 110 11.38 5.23 -21.85
N ARG A 111 12.07 4.10 -22.05
CA ARG A 111 11.43 2.80 -22.29
C ARG A 111 10.67 2.30 -21.07
N SER A 112 11.17 2.52 -19.85
CA SER A 112 10.48 2.10 -18.64
C SER A 112 9.17 2.84 -18.41
N VAL A 113 9.05 4.09 -18.85
CA VAL A 113 7.87 4.95 -18.59
C VAL A 113 6.96 5.18 -19.79
N SER A 114 7.25 4.60 -20.96
CA SER A 114 6.52 4.88 -22.21
C SER A 114 5.04 4.50 -22.18
N GLU A 115 4.69 3.50 -21.38
CA GLU A 115 3.32 2.98 -21.25
C GLU A 115 2.53 3.62 -20.10
N ILE A 116 3.07 4.66 -19.46
CA ILE A 116 2.42 5.35 -18.34
C ILE A 116 1.69 6.59 -18.81
N TYR A 117 0.51 6.82 -18.25
CA TYR A 117 -0.18 8.10 -18.39
C TYR A 117 0.53 9.16 -17.52
N GLU A 118 1.42 9.94 -18.15
CA GLU A 118 2.31 10.88 -17.45
C GLU A 118 1.56 11.96 -16.66
N GLU A 119 0.34 12.32 -17.06
CA GLU A 119 -0.45 13.37 -16.39
C GLU A 119 -1.05 12.90 -15.06
N LEU A 120 -1.35 11.61 -14.91
CA LEU A 120 -1.83 11.03 -13.66
C LEU A 120 -1.43 9.55 -13.60
N ILE A 121 -0.27 9.31 -12.99
CA ILE A 121 0.38 8.00 -13.04
C ILE A 121 -0.47 6.86 -12.47
N LEU A 122 -1.42 7.10 -11.55
CA LEU A 122 -2.27 6.06 -10.96
C LEU A 122 -3.39 5.59 -11.89
N GLU A 123 -3.59 6.29 -13.00
CA GLU A 123 -4.64 6.02 -13.94
C GLU A 123 -4.12 5.30 -15.20
N SER A 124 -5.04 4.68 -15.93
CA SER A 124 -4.75 3.89 -17.12
C SER A 124 -4.16 4.69 -18.30
N ASN A 125 -3.26 4.11 -19.07
CA ASN A 125 -2.80 4.71 -20.33
C ASN A 125 -3.54 4.10 -21.51
N CYS A 126 -4.85 4.34 -21.61
CA CYS A 126 -5.67 3.79 -22.69
C CYS A 126 -5.76 4.70 -23.92
N ASP A 127 -5.84 4.08 -25.09
CA ASP A 127 -6.34 4.71 -26.31
C ASP A 127 -7.83 5.07 -26.14
N ALA A 128 -8.17 6.34 -26.36
CA ALA A 128 -9.54 6.87 -26.29
C ALA A 128 -10.51 6.20 -27.28
N THR A 129 -10.00 5.41 -28.23
CA THR A 129 -10.80 4.67 -29.22
C THR A 129 -11.15 3.23 -28.79
N SER A 130 -10.58 2.71 -27.69
CA SER A 130 -10.86 1.36 -27.19
C SER A 130 -12.23 1.30 -26.48
N PRO A 131 -13.15 0.38 -26.88
CA PRO A 131 -14.44 0.19 -26.20
C PRO A 131 -14.31 -0.14 -24.70
N ASP A 132 -13.23 -0.80 -24.31
CA ASP A 132 -12.98 -1.24 -22.93
C ASP A 132 -12.51 -0.10 -22.02
N CYS A 133 -12.20 1.08 -22.58
CA CYS A 133 -11.75 2.25 -21.81
C CYS A 133 -12.73 3.43 -21.88
N TYR A 134 -13.96 3.19 -22.38
CA TYR A 134 -14.97 4.23 -22.63
C TYR A 134 -15.69 4.77 -21.37
N THR A 135 -15.39 4.26 -20.18
CA THR A 135 -15.99 4.72 -18.94
C THR A 135 -15.05 5.64 -18.18
N TYR A 136 -15.21 6.95 -18.40
CA TYR A 136 -15.09 8.07 -17.44
C TYR A 136 -14.37 9.31 -17.98
N ARG A 137 -13.57 9.20 -19.05
CA ARG A 137 -12.53 10.22 -19.27
C ARG A 137 -12.96 11.55 -19.90
N TYR A 138 -13.87 11.60 -20.88
CA TYR A 138 -14.09 12.87 -21.61
C TYR A 138 -15.51 13.14 -22.13
N THR A 139 -16.48 12.26 -21.88
CA THR A 139 -17.82 12.45 -22.46
C THR A 139 -18.64 13.53 -21.76
N LEU A 140 -18.54 13.76 -20.44
CA LEU A 140 -19.48 14.70 -19.80
C LEU A 140 -19.23 16.18 -20.15
N SER A 141 -17.97 16.59 -20.28
CA SER A 141 -17.60 17.97 -20.63
C SER A 141 -17.85 18.25 -22.12
N GLU A 142 -17.47 17.33 -23.01
CA GLU A 142 -17.74 17.43 -24.46
C GLU A 142 -19.25 17.31 -24.77
N TYR A 143 -19.98 16.42 -24.10
CA TYR A 143 -21.43 16.24 -24.26
C TYR A 143 -22.21 17.44 -23.72
N CYS A 144 -21.75 18.09 -22.66
CA CYS A 144 -22.33 19.34 -22.18
C CYS A 144 -21.99 20.53 -23.10
N ALA A 145 -20.74 20.65 -23.57
CA ALA A 145 -20.31 21.75 -24.43
C ALA A 145 -20.99 21.75 -25.81
N ASN A 146 -21.27 20.56 -26.36
CA ASN A 146 -21.94 20.39 -27.65
C ASN A 146 -23.47 20.50 -27.60
N LYS A 147 -24.07 20.65 -26.41
CA LYS A 147 -25.52 20.88 -26.32
C LYS A 147 -25.86 22.28 -26.80
N GLU A 148 -26.79 22.36 -27.74
CA GLU A 148 -27.32 23.61 -28.29
C GLU A 148 -27.82 24.58 -27.21
N SER A 149 -28.31 24.04 -26.09
CA SER A 149 -28.73 24.79 -24.90
C SER A 149 -27.59 25.58 -24.22
N VAL A 150 -26.35 25.05 -24.24
CA VAL A 150 -25.17 25.72 -23.66
C VAL A 150 -24.69 26.84 -24.58
N SER A 151 -24.67 26.61 -25.90
CA SER A 151 -24.38 27.67 -26.89
C SER A 151 -25.38 28.82 -26.84
N ARG A 152 -26.67 28.51 -26.61
CA ARG A 152 -27.73 29.52 -26.41
C ARG A 152 -27.56 30.30 -25.09
N ALA A 153 -27.18 29.63 -24.01
CA ALA A 153 -26.95 30.25 -22.71
C ALA A 153 -25.74 31.20 -22.69
N LEU A 154 -24.69 30.88 -23.46
CA LEU A 154 -23.47 31.69 -23.58
C LEU A 154 -23.57 32.85 -24.59
N ARG A 155 -24.72 33.02 -25.27
CA ARG A 155 -25.02 34.09 -26.25
C ARG A 155 -24.02 34.20 -27.42
N VAL A 156 -23.38 33.10 -27.80
CA VAL A 156 -22.50 33.06 -28.97
C VAL A 156 -23.37 32.79 -30.21
N LYS A 157 -23.90 33.83 -30.85
CA LYS A 157 -24.68 33.70 -32.10
C LYS A 157 -23.79 33.93 -33.32
N GLY A 158 -23.79 32.97 -34.25
CA GLY A 158 -23.39 33.20 -35.64
C GLY A 158 -22.04 32.66 -36.10
N THR A 159 -21.37 31.80 -35.34
CA THR A 159 -20.17 31.09 -35.82
C THR A 159 -20.53 29.64 -36.13
N THR A 160 -20.36 29.25 -37.40
CA THR A 160 -20.32 27.85 -37.85
C THR A 160 -19.02 27.19 -37.37
N ALA A 161 -18.84 27.09 -36.06
CA ALA A 161 -17.71 26.39 -35.46
C ALA A 161 -18.20 25.02 -34.99
N ARG A 162 -17.79 23.96 -35.69
CA ARG A 162 -17.67 22.64 -35.06
C ARG A 162 -16.53 22.75 -34.05
N TRP A 163 -16.74 22.20 -32.85
CA TRP A 163 -15.68 22.10 -31.85
C TRP A 163 -14.62 21.11 -32.35
N GLU A 164 -13.51 21.65 -32.86
CA GLU A 164 -12.29 20.89 -33.10
C GLU A 164 -11.29 21.18 -31.97
N ARG A 165 -10.46 20.18 -31.67
CA ARG A 165 -9.41 20.16 -30.65
C ARG A 165 -8.67 21.51 -30.57
N CYS A 166 -8.92 22.30 -29.53
CA CYS A 166 -8.35 23.65 -29.45
C CYS A 166 -6.93 23.66 -28.88
N ASN A 167 -6.01 24.01 -29.77
CA ASN A 167 -4.78 24.74 -29.49
C ASN A 167 -5.11 26.11 -28.85
N TYR A 168 -4.26 26.56 -27.92
CA TYR A 168 -4.45 27.66 -26.96
C TYR A 168 -5.03 28.98 -27.51
N ASN A 169 -6.12 29.50 -26.90
CA ASN A 169 -6.28 30.91 -26.44
C ASN A 169 -7.71 31.30 -25.92
N VAL A 170 -7.76 31.69 -24.64
CA VAL A 170 -8.50 32.83 -24.02
C VAL A 170 -10.01 32.74 -23.61
N GLN A 171 -10.19 32.95 -22.29
CA GLN A 171 -11.22 33.61 -21.44
C GLN A 171 -12.64 33.05 -21.16
N CYS A 172 -12.83 32.76 -19.86
CA CYS A 172 -14.08 32.53 -19.14
C CYS A 172 -14.78 33.84 -18.74
N ASN A 173 -16.13 33.86 -18.70
CA ASN A 173 -16.80 34.48 -17.55
C ASN A 173 -18.27 34.09 -17.25
N LYS A 174 -18.50 34.04 -15.92
CA LYS A 174 -19.68 34.42 -15.12
C LYS A 174 -21.03 33.74 -15.37
N ASN A 175 -21.32 32.72 -14.55
CA ASN A 175 -22.33 32.77 -13.48
C ASN A 175 -22.55 31.37 -12.88
N ILE A 176 -21.81 31.03 -11.82
CA ILE A 176 -22.20 29.93 -10.92
C ILE A 176 -22.32 30.57 -9.54
N LYS A 177 -23.57 30.67 -9.06
CA LYS A 177 -23.84 30.94 -7.65
C LYS A 177 -23.34 29.74 -6.86
N SER A 178 -22.23 29.91 -6.16
CA SER A 178 -21.67 28.94 -5.23
C SER A 178 -22.58 28.84 -4.01
N SER A 179 -23.37 27.77 -3.92
CA SER A 179 -23.81 27.23 -2.64
C SER A 179 -22.84 26.12 -2.25
N ILE A 180 -21.64 26.50 -1.80
CA ILE A 180 -20.75 25.60 -1.07
C ILE A 180 -21.12 25.82 0.41
N PRO A 181 -21.62 24.80 1.12
CA PRO A 181 -21.89 24.94 2.55
C PRO A 181 -20.59 25.28 3.27
N HIS A 182 -20.64 26.19 4.24
CA HIS A 182 -19.53 26.53 5.13
C HIS A 182 -18.87 25.26 5.68
N ILE A 183 -17.61 25.00 5.30
CA ILE A 183 -16.86 23.84 5.74
C ILE A 183 -15.86 24.25 6.83
N GLU A 184 -16.35 24.46 8.06
CA GLU A 184 -15.50 24.72 9.24
C GLU A 184 -14.81 23.46 9.80
N GLY A 185 -15.05 22.28 9.22
CA GLY A 185 -14.65 20.98 9.77
C GLY A 185 -13.71 20.13 8.90
N TYR A 186 -12.50 20.58 8.57
CA TYR A 186 -11.46 19.68 8.02
C TYR A 186 -10.13 19.79 8.79
N ARG A 187 -10.16 20.10 10.09
CA ARG A 187 -8.97 20.62 10.79
C ARG A 187 -7.81 19.63 10.99
N SER A 188 -7.90 18.37 10.52
CA SER A 188 -6.94 17.32 10.91
C SER A 188 -6.29 16.44 9.82
N LEU A 189 -6.63 16.58 8.53
CA LEU A 189 -6.11 15.70 7.46
C LEU A 189 -4.89 16.27 6.71
N ILE A 190 -3.86 15.43 6.43
CA ILE A 190 -2.77 15.78 5.49
C ILE A 190 -3.20 15.41 4.08
N PHE A 191 -3.53 16.42 3.27
CA PHE A 191 -3.77 16.29 1.83
C PHE A 191 -2.51 16.60 1.00
N GLY A 192 -1.44 17.04 1.65
CA GLY A 192 -0.18 17.45 1.05
C GLY A 192 0.61 18.36 1.98
N TYR A 193 1.76 18.86 1.53
CA TYR A 193 2.71 19.62 2.34
C TYR A 193 2.82 21.06 1.86
N THR A 194 3.00 22.01 2.76
CA THR A 194 3.27 23.40 2.40
C THR A 194 4.60 23.88 2.97
N LYS A 195 5.40 24.57 2.18
CA LYS A 195 6.63 25.25 2.61
C LYS A 195 6.53 26.74 2.26
N THR A 196 6.63 27.60 3.27
CA THR A 196 6.62 29.06 3.09
C THR A 196 8.03 29.61 3.23
N TYR A 197 8.48 30.36 2.23
CA TYR A 197 9.79 31.00 2.17
C TYR A 197 9.72 32.41 2.77
N ALA A 198 10.86 32.95 3.21
CA ALA A 198 10.94 34.29 3.84
C ALA A 198 10.42 35.43 2.93
N ASN A 199 10.44 35.23 1.61
CA ASN A 199 9.90 36.15 0.61
C ASN A 199 8.37 36.01 0.40
N LYS A 200 7.66 35.29 1.28
CA LYS A 200 6.21 35.01 1.23
C LYS A 200 5.74 34.12 0.08
N MET A 201 6.65 33.45 -0.63
CA MET A 201 6.27 32.36 -1.54
C MET A 201 5.86 31.13 -0.72
N THR A 202 4.75 30.49 -1.08
CA THR A 202 4.33 29.20 -0.51
C THR A 202 4.30 28.15 -1.60
N PHE A 203 5.11 27.10 -1.45
CA PHE A 203 5.04 25.88 -2.26
C PHE A 203 4.10 24.89 -1.58
N ALA A 204 3.28 24.19 -2.34
CA ALA A 204 2.35 23.19 -1.82
C ALA A 204 2.36 21.92 -2.68
N THR A 205 2.27 20.75 -2.05
CA THR A 205 2.03 19.46 -2.72
C THR A 205 0.61 18.98 -2.47
N MET A 206 0.13 18.03 -3.29
CA MET A 206 -1.17 17.37 -3.12
C MET A 206 -1.02 15.86 -3.34
N LYS A 207 -1.45 15.08 -2.36
CA LYS A 207 -1.37 13.62 -2.33
C LYS A 207 -2.36 12.99 -3.32
N GLY A 208 -1.87 12.05 -4.15
CA GLY A 208 -2.65 11.41 -5.20
C GLY A 208 -3.15 12.37 -6.30
N GLY A 209 -2.60 13.59 -6.37
CA GLY A 209 -2.92 14.57 -7.39
C GLY A 209 -2.19 14.30 -8.72
N GLY A 210 -2.82 14.70 -9.83
CA GLY A 210 -2.22 14.68 -11.16
C GLY A 210 -1.73 16.06 -11.62
N HIS A 211 -1.45 16.18 -12.92
CA HIS A 211 -0.94 17.40 -13.56
C HIS A 211 -1.92 18.58 -13.48
N THR A 212 -3.23 18.30 -13.52
CA THR A 212 -4.30 19.29 -13.40
C THR A 212 -5.06 19.13 -12.07
N LEU A 213 -5.62 20.23 -11.56
CA LEU A 213 -6.35 20.27 -10.29
C LEU A 213 -7.72 19.54 -10.36
N GLU A 214 -8.16 19.14 -11.55
CA GLU A 214 -9.45 18.48 -11.79
C GLU A 214 -9.51 17.05 -11.27
N TYR A 215 -8.36 16.40 -11.06
CA TYR A 215 -8.28 15.04 -10.53
C TYR A 215 -8.59 14.95 -9.02
N LYS A 216 -8.53 16.09 -8.30
CA LYS A 216 -8.83 16.21 -6.85
C LYS A 216 -9.47 17.58 -6.54
N PRO A 217 -10.70 17.85 -7.04
CA PRO A 217 -11.27 19.20 -7.03
C PRO A 217 -11.66 19.67 -5.62
N VAL A 218 -12.03 18.75 -4.72
CA VAL A 218 -12.39 19.06 -3.32
C VAL A 218 -11.15 19.44 -2.53
N GLU A 219 -10.10 18.63 -2.59
CA GLU A 219 -8.83 18.85 -1.91
C GLU A 219 -8.12 20.11 -2.41
N SER A 220 -8.16 20.36 -3.73
CA SER A 220 -7.65 21.59 -4.34
C SER A 220 -8.36 22.84 -3.82
N SER A 221 -9.68 22.76 -3.63
CA SER A 221 -10.49 23.86 -3.09
C SER A 221 -10.17 24.13 -1.61
N ILE A 222 -9.99 23.07 -0.81
CA ILE A 222 -9.59 23.19 0.61
C ILE A 222 -8.19 23.80 0.74
N LEU A 223 -7.24 23.39 -0.10
CA LEU A 223 -5.88 23.97 -0.13
C LEU A 223 -5.94 25.46 -0.47
N PHE A 224 -6.76 25.84 -1.45
CA PHE A 224 -6.97 27.24 -1.82
C PHE A 224 -7.56 28.06 -0.67
N GLU A 225 -8.59 27.56 0.03
CA GLU A 225 -9.17 28.26 1.19
C GLU A 225 -8.17 28.41 2.35
N ARG A 226 -7.36 27.39 2.64
CA ARG A 226 -6.45 27.38 3.80
C ARG A 226 -5.16 28.14 3.59
N CYS A 227 -4.56 28.04 2.41
CA CYS A 227 -3.33 28.77 2.11
C CYS A 227 -3.57 30.25 1.82
N PHE A 228 -4.84 30.67 1.63
CA PHE A 228 -5.14 31.98 1.06
C PHE A 228 -6.21 32.80 1.79
N VAL A 229 -7.16 32.18 2.51
CA VAL A 229 -8.32 32.90 3.05
C VAL A 229 -8.36 33.00 4.59
N ILE A 230 -7.71 32.11 5.36
CA ILE A 230 -7.94 32.06 6.82
C ILE A 230 -6.67 32.29 7.64
N THR A 231 -6.49 33.53 8.11
CA THR A 231 -5.64 33.88 9.26
C THR A 231 -6.47 34.56 10.36
N LEU A 232 -7.41 33.85 11.00
CA LEU A 232 -8.10 34.37 12.19
C LEU A 232 -8.46 33.27 13.22
N ASN A 233 -7.85 33.42 14.40
CA ASN A 233 -8.26 33.06 15.76
C ASN A 233 -8.37 31.60 16.29
N THR A 234 -7.76 31.42 17.47
CA THR A 234 -7.74 30.22 18.33
C THR A 234 -8.17 30.56 19.76
N GLN A 235 -9.01 29.73 20.39
CA GLN A 235 -9.13 29.37 21.84
C GLN A 235 -10.51 28.69 22.05
N THR A 236 -10.79 27.70 22.91
CA THR A 236 -10.32 27.37 24.26
C THR A 236 -10.68 25.92 24.69
N LYS A 237 -10.06 25.47 25.79
CA LYS A 237 -10.09 24.21 26.59
C LYS A 237 -11.43 23.51 26.92
N MET A 238 -11.38 22.20 27.22
CA MET A 238 -11.81 21.60 28.51
C MET A 238 -11.37 20.11 28.66
N GLU A 239 -11.00 19.73 29.89
CA GLU A 239 -10.64 18.39 30.39
C GLU A 239 -11.88 17.60 30.83
N PHE A 240 -11.84 16.26 30.90
CA PHE A 240 -12.34 15.45 32.03
C PHE A 240 -11.88 13.97 31.93
N TRP A 241 -11.61 13.40 33.11
CA TRP A 241 -11.13 12.04 33.39
C TRP A 241 -12.26 11.05 33.65
N ILE A 242 -12.11 9.76 33.29
CA ILE A 242 -12.83 8.63 33.91
C ILE A 242 -11.85 7.49 34.23
N LEU A 243 -11.96 6.99 35.47
CA LEU A 243 -11.15 5.96 36.10
C LEU A 243 -11.63 4.54 35.73
N LYS A 244 -10.69 3.59 35.78
CA LYS A 244 -10.79 2.16 35.43
C LYS A 244 -11.68 1.32 36.37
N LEU A 245 -12.28 0.29 35.77
CA LEU A 245 -12.88 -0.91 36.37
C LEU A 245 -11.82 -1.88 36.96
N LEU A 246 -12.17 -2.57 38.05
CA LEU A 246 -11.53 -3.82 38.50
C LEU A 246 -12.55 -4.70 39.25
N LEU A 247 -12.73 -5.96 38.82
CA LEU A 247 -12.40 -7.18 39.59
C LEU A 247 -12.82 -8.46 38.80
N PRO A 248 -12.13 -9.60 39.03
CA PRO A 248 -12.16 -10.80 38.20
C PRO A 248 -13.11 -11.87 38.73
N GLN A 249 -13.53 -12.80 37.87
CA GLN A 249 -14.01 -14.11 38.31
C GLN A 249 -13.44 -15.24 37.45
N PHE A 250 -12.76 -16.13 38.16
CA PHE A 250 -12.22 -17.41 37.74
C PHE A 250 -13.36 -18.41 37.55
N LEU A 251 -13.34 -19.18 36.46
CA LEU A 251 -14.06 -20.46 36.39
C LEU A 251 -13.18 -21.47 35.66
N LEU A 252 -12.74 -22.51 36.38
CA LEU A 252 -12.13 -23.71 35.79
C LEU A 252 -13.25 -24.55 35.16
N VAL A 253 -13.07 -24.88 33.88
CA VAL A 253 -13.82 -25.95 33.21
C VAL A 253 -12.82 -26.94 32.63
N LEU A 254 -13.03 -28.21 32.95
CA LEU A 254 -12.30 -29.37 32.42
C LEU A 254 -12.55 -29.48 30.92
N ILE A 255 -11.47 -29.48 30.13
CA ILE A 255 -11.54 -29.63 28.67
C ILE A 255 -11.55 -31.13 28.32
N GLN A 256 -12.58 -31.55 27.61
CA GLN A 256 -12.61 -32.80 26.86
C GLN A 256 -11.84 -32.64 25.55
N HIS A 257 -11.18 -33.72 25.14
CA HIS A 257 -10.37 -33.81 23.94
C HIS A 257 -11.16 -33.47 22.68
N ALA A 258 -10.58 -32.66 21.80
CA ALA A 258 -11.08 -32.44 20.45
C ALA A 258 -9.90 -32.45 19.48
N ASP A 259 -9.44 -33.64 19.13
CA ASP A 259 -8.77 -33.84 17.84
C ASP A 259 -9.90 -34.07 16.83
N ALA A 260 -10.34 -33.00 16.15
CA ALA A 260 -11.41 -33.08 15.19
C ALA A 260 -11.28 -31.93 14.18
N SER A 261 -10.82 -32.23 12.96
CA SER A 261 -11.09 -31.35 11.83
C SER A 261 -12.56 -31.45 11.44
N SER A 262 -13.09 -30.41 10.79
CA SER A 262 -14.51 -30.35 10.44
C SER A 262 -14.74 -29.57 9.16
N ILE A 263 -15.46 -30.20 8.24
CA ILE A 263 -15.92 -29.56 7.00
C ILE A 263 -17.11 -28.65 7.34
N ILE A 264 -16.98 -27.37 7.03
CA ILE A 264 -17.98 -26.33 7.28
C ILE A 264 -18.79 -26.10 6.01
N LYS A 265 -20.07 -26.49 6.03
CA LYS A 265 -21.00 -26.25 4.90
C LYS A 265 -21.73 -24.93 4.99
N TYR A 266 -22.00 -24.47 6.22
CA TYR A 266 -22.73 -23.24 6.51
C TYR A 266 -21.90 -22.42 7.50
N LEU A 267 -21.63 -21.19 7.15
CA LEU A 267 -20.83 -20.28 7.95
C LEU A 267 -21.72 -19.09 8.36
N PRO A 268 -21.88 -18.80 9.67
CA PRO A 268 -22.71 -17.67 10.09
C PRO A 268 -22.25 -16.37 9.44
N GLY A 269 -23.19 -15.54 9.00
CA GLY A 269 -22.91 -14.33 8.23
C GLY A 269 -22.85 -14.55 6.71
N PHE A 270 -22.65 -15.79 6.22
CA PHE A 270 -22.74 -16.10 4.80
C PHE A 270 -24.14 -16.60 4.42
N GLU A 271 -24.73 -16.08 3.36
CA GLU A 271 -26.06 -16.49 2.90
C GLU A 271 -26.00 -17.83 2.16
N GLY A 272 -26.66 -18.86 2.70
CA GLY A 272 -26.71 -20.19 2.09
C GLY A 272 -25.46 -21.05 2.35
N PRO A 273 -25.31 -22.17 1.62
CA PRO A 273 -24.12 -23.01 1.73
C PRO A 273 -22.91 -22.33 1.08
N LEU A 274 -21.72 -22.57 1.63
CA LEU A 274 -20.47 -22.07 1.04
C LEU A 274 -20.27 -22.66 -0.38
N PRO A 275 -19.88 -21.84 -1.37
CA PRO A 275 -19.64 -22.31 -2.74
C PRO A 275 -18.29 -23.05 -2.90
N PHE A 276 -17.51 -23.13 -1.83
CA PHE A 276 -16.22 -23.81 -1.74
C PHE A 276 -16.17 -24.67 -0.47
N GLN A 277 -15.24 -25.62 -0.42
CA GLN A 277 -15.06 -26.47 0.76
C GLN A 277 -14.11 -25.80 1.76
N LEU A 278 -14.66 -25.36 2.89
CA LEU A 278 -13.91 -24.90 4.05
C LEU A 278 -13.80 -26.03 5.08
N GLU A 279 -12.59 -26.29 5.56
CA GLU A 279 -12.30 -27.16 6.69
C GLU A 279 -11.58 -26.37 7.77
N THR A 280 -11.98 -26.55 9.03
CA THR A 280 -11.27 -25.96 10.17
C THR A 280 -10.90 -27.04 11.17
N GLY A 281 -9.85 -26.81 11.95
CA GLY A 281 -9.42 -27.75 12.98
C GLY A 281 -8.17 -27.32 13.72
N TYR A 282 -7.70 -28.21 14.59
CA TYR A 282 -6.45 -28.07 15.34
C TYR A 282 -5.49 -29.18 14.97
N ILE A 283 -4.20 -28.86 14.94
CA ILE A 283 -3.12 -29.84 14.94
C ILE A 283 -2.23 -29.54 16.15
N GLY A 284 -2.00 -30.56 16.98
CA GLY A 284 -1.10 -30.48 18.12
C GLY A 284 0.36 -30.57 17.69
N VAL A 285 1.18 -29.62 18.08
CA VAL A 285 2.64 -29.59 17.85
C VAL A 285 3.36 -29.38 19.18
N GLY A 286 4.57 -29.92 19.33
CA GLY A 286 5.12 -30.14 20.67
C GLY A 286 5.50 -31.56 20.94
N GLU A 287 6.52 -31.75 21.79
CA GLU A 287 6.84 -33.09 22.32
C GLU A 287 5.63 -33.68 23.08
N ALA A 288 4.87 -32.84 23.77
CA ALA A 288 3.63 -33.20 24.45
C ALA A 288 2.38 -32.70 23.70
N GLU A 289 2.55 -32.31 22.43
CA GLU A 289 1.52 -31.61 21.63
C GLU A 289 0.92 -30.42 22.40
N GLU A 290 1.76 -29.72 23.16
CA GLU A 290 1.34 -28.64 24.04
C GLU A 290 0.72 -27.48 23.27
N ASP A 291 1.19 -27.18 22.06
CA ASP A 291 0.66 -26.10 21.23
C ASP A 291 -0.39 -26.66 20.27
N GLN A 292 -1.58 -26.07 20.28
CA GLN A 292 -2.70 -26.43 19.43
C GLN A 292 -2.87 -25.36 18.36
N MET A 293 -2.40 -25.65 17.14
CA MET A 293 -2.42 -24.70 16.03
C MET A 293 -3.72 -24.80 15.25
N PHE A 294 -4.48 -23.72 15.20
CA PHE A 294 -5.73 -23.61 14.47
C PHE A 294 -5.51 -23.25 13.01
N TYR A 295 -6.26 -23.88 12.10
CA TYR A 295 -6.18 -23.60 10.68
C TYR A 295 -7.55 -23.49 10.02
N TYR A 296 -7.58 -22.78 8.89
CA TYR A 296 -8.66 -22.74 7.92
C TYR A 296 -8.11 -23.27 6.60
N PHE A 297 -8.59 -24.43 6.15
CA PHE A 297 -8.21 -25.02 4.88
C PHE A 297 -9.31 -24.82 3.85
N ILE A 298 -8.95 -24.29 2.68
CA ILE A 298 -9.86 -24.12 1.56
C ILE A 298 -9.31 -24.87 0.36
N LYS A 299 -10.13 -25.75 -0.20
CA LYS A 299 -9.79 -26.50 -1.42
C LYS A 299 -9.77 -25.58 -2.63
N SER A 300 -8.90 -25.92 -3.59
CA SER A 300 -8.92 -25.28 -4.90
C SER A 300 -10.29 -25.43 -5.55
N GLU A 301 -10.76 -24.34 -6.14
CA GLU A 301 -12.01 -24.28 -6.91
C GLU A 301 -11.83 -24.82 -8.34
N ARG A 302 -10.59 -25.07 -8.78
CA ARG A 302 -10.27 -25.61 -10.11
C ARG A 302 -10.05 -27.13 -10.08
N ASN A 303 -8.88 -27.58 -9.63
CA ASN A 303 -8.59 -29.00 -9.47
C ASN A 303 -7.78 -29.24 -8.19
N PRO A 304 -8.41 -29.54 -7.04
CA PRO A 304 -7.70 -29.67 -5.76
C PRO A 304 -6.67 -30.80 -5.72
N GLU A 305 -6.80 -31.84 -6.56
CA GLU A 305 -5.85 -32.96 -6.60
C GLU A 305 -4.53 -32.62 -7.31
N GLU A 306 -4.55 -31.65 -8.24
CA GLU A 306 -3.37 -31.25 -9.02
C GLU A 306 -2.84 -29.86 -8.64
N ASP A 307 -3.73 -28.98 -8.19
CA ASP A 307 -3.39 -27.59 -7.90
C ASP A 307 -2.46 -27.48 -6.69
N PRO A 308 -1.54 -26.49 -6.68
CA PRO A 308 -0.59 -26.33 -5.59
C PRO A 308 -1.25 -26.24 -4.21
N LEU A 309 -0.58 -26.79 -3.20
CA LEU A 309 -0.91 -26.59 -1.80
C LEU A 309 -0.08 -25.45 -1.22
N LEU A 310 -0.74 -24.51 -0.56
CA LEU A 310 -0.10 -23.36 0.07
C LEU A 310 -0.42 -23.34 1.55
N VAL A 311 0.57 -22.94 2.35
CA VAL A 311 0.30 -22.40 3.69
C VAL A 311 0.42 -20.88 3.64
N TRP A 312 -0.58 -20.15 4.14
CA TRP A 312 -0.61 -18.70 4.25
C TRP A 312 -0.39 -18.27 5.69
N LEU A 313 0.64 -17.45 5.91
CA LEU A 313 1.02 -16.90 7.21
C LEU A 313 0.92 -15.37 7.18
N THR A 314 -0.06 -14.82 7.88
CA THR A 314 -0.13 -13.36 8.10
C THR A 314 0.96 -12.93 9.08
N GLY A 315 1.52 -11.74 8.88
CA GLY A 315 2.61 -11.20 9.69
C GLY A 315 2.22 -10.72 11.09
N GLY A 316 2.60 -9.48 11.42
CA GLY A 316 2.48 -8.92 12.76
C GLY A 316 3.86 -8.65 13.40
N PRO A 317 4.39 -9.53 14.28
CA PRO A 317 3.89 -10.88 14.61
C PRO A 317 2.61 -10.87 15.46
N GLY A 318 1.87 -11.98 15.45
CA GLY A 318 0.66 -12.15 16.26
C GLY A 318 -0.65 -11.81 15.56
N CYS A 319 -0.65 -11.62 14.24
CA CYS A 319 -1.86 -11.40 13.44
C CYS A 319 -2.44 -12.72 12.93
N SER A 320 -3.75 -12.91 13.09
CA SER A 320 -4.45 -14.11 12.62
C SER A 320 -4.44 -14.19 11.10
N SER A 321 -4.20 -15.41 10.59
CA SER A 321 -4.26 -15.71 9.16
C SER A 321 -5.67 -15.72 8.60
N PHE A 322 -6.69 -15.60 9.47
CA PHE A 322 -8.03 -15.22 9.05
C PHE A 322 -8.05 -13.88 8.30
N SER A 323 -7.11 -12.97 8.59
CA SER A 323 -6.95 -11.71 7.83
C SER A 323 -6.70 -11.97 6.34
N GLY A 324 -5.81 -12.91 6.03
CA GLY A 324 -5.56 -13.33 4.65
C GLY A 324 -6.82 -13.88 3.97
N LEU A 325 -7.61 -14.66 4.72
CA LEU A 325 -8.81 -15.33 4.24
C LEU A 325 -9.95 -14.35 3.90
N VAL A 326 -10.12 -13.25 4.65
CA VAL A 326 -11.26 -12.32 4.47
C VAL A 326 -10.93 -10.94 3.91
N TYR A 327 -9.67 -10.53 3.89
CA TYR A 327 -9.25 -9.22 3.39
C TYR A 327 -8.37 -9.31 2.15
N GLU A 328 -7.52 -10.34 2.07
CA GLU A 328 -6.44 -10.37 1.09
C GLU A 328 -6.76 -11.28 -0.10
N ASN A 329 -6.57 -12.58 0.06
CA ASN A 329 -6.55 -13.53 -1.05
C ASN A 329 -7.50 -14.72 -0.88
N GLY A 330 -8.29 -14.75 0.19
CA GLY A 330 -9.31 -15.79 0.37
C GLY A 330 -10.62 -15.51 -0.37
N PRO A 331 -11.52 -16.50 -0.40
CA PRO A 331 -12.78 -16.46 -1.15
C PRO A 331 -13.90 -15.73 -0.41
N LEU A 332 -13.60 -15.10 0.73
CA LEU A 332 -14.56 -14.40 1.58
C LEU A 332 -14.17 -12.93 1.74
N ALA A 333 -15.17 -12.09 1.93
CA ALA A 333 -15.02 -10.71 2.36
C ALA A 333 -16.19 -10.29 3.24
N PHE A 334 -15.99 -9.30 4.09
CA PHE A 334 -17.10 -8.66 4.80
C PHE A 334 -17.82 -7.66 3.90
N LYS A 335 -19.14 -7.69 3.93
CA LYS A 335 -19.97 -6.63 3.37
C LYS A 335 -19.87 -5.41 4.29
N VAL A 336 -19.39 -4.28 3.76
CA VAL A 336 -19.19 -3.06 4.56
C VAL A 336 -20.52 -2.32 4.72
N GLU A 337 -21.21 -2.60 5.82
CA GLU A 337 -22.47 -1.96 6.24
C GLU A 337 -22.38 -1.57 7.71
N ALA A 338 -23.17 -0.60 8.18
CA ALA A 338 -23.12 -0.15 9.58
C ALA A 338 -23.55 -1.25 10.56
N TYR A 339 -22.82 -1.38 11.68
CA TYR A 339 -22.97 -2.48 12.62
C TYR A 339 -24.18 -2.20 13.50
N ASP A 340 -25.19 -3.06 13.39
CA ASP A 340 -26.43 -2.98 14.15
C ASP A 340 -26.45 -3.95 15.35
N GLY A 341 -25.31 -4.61 15.63
CA GLY A 341 -25.20 -5.65 16.66
C GLY A 341 -25.49 -7.07 16.15
N SER A 342 -25.87 -7.24 14.87
CA SER A 342 -26.04 -8.56 14.25
C SER A 342 -24.70 -9.16 13.79
N ILE A 343 -24.69 -10.44 13.43
CA ILE A 343 -23.49 -11.09 12.90
C ILE A 343 -23.11 -10.41 11.58
N PRO A 344 -21.86 -9.92 11.42
CA PRO A 344 -21.43 -9.30 10.17
C PRO A 344 -21.64 -10.20 8.95
N THR A 345 -22.12 -9.61 7.86
CA THR A 345 -22.41 -10.32 6.61
C THR A 345 -21.12 -10.62 5.83
N LEU A 346 -20.98 -11.86 5.37
CA LEU A 346 -19.91 -12.35 4.52
C LEU A 346 -20.41 -12.53 3.08
N VAL A 347 -19.56 -12.21 2.12
CA VAL A 347 -19.80 -12.37 0.68
C VAL A 347 -18.61 -13.05 0.01
N SER A 348 -18.82 -13.64 -1.17
CA SER A 348 -17.74 -14.24 -1.96
C SER A 348 -16.90 -13.19 -2.69
N THR A 349 -15.62 -13.48 -2.85
CA THR A 349 -14.70 -12.65 -3.65
C THR A 349 -14.48 -13.24 -5.04
N THR A 350 -14.10 -12.39 -6.00
CA THR A 350 -13.75 -12.80 -7.37
C THR A 350 -12.25 -12.96 -7.58
N TYR A 351 -11.44 -12.47 -6.64
CA TYR A 351 -9.98 -12.37 -6.73
C TYR A 351 -9.25 -13.41 -5.86
N SER A 352 -9.95 -14.42 -5.33
CA SER A 352 -9.31 -15.37 -4.45
C SER A 352 -8.23 -16.21 -5.14
N TRP A 353 -7.14 -16.47 -4.43
CA TRP A 353 -6.11 -17.41 -4.89
C TRP A 353 -6.60 -18.86 -4.87
N THR A 354 -7.70 -19.17 -4.16
CA THR A 354 -8.31 -20.51 -4.17
C THR A 354 -8.87 -20.90 -5.53
N LYS A 355 -8.97 -19.96 -6.47
CA LYS A 355 -9.30 -20.25 -7.88
C LYS A 355 -8.30 -21.18 -8.56
N VAL A 356 -7.07 -21.24 -8.08
CA VAL A 356 -5.98 -22.04 -8.70
C VAL A 356 -5.11 -22.78 -7.69
N ALA A 357 -5.56 -22.89 -6.44
CA ALA A 357 -4.72 -23.34 -5.33
C ALA A 357 -5.50 -23.84 -4.11
N ASN A 358 -4.96 -24.84 -3.42
CA ASN A 358 -5.42 -25.25 -2.09
C ASN A 358 -4.68 -24.42 -1.03
N ILE A 359 -5.39 -23.82 -0.07
CA ILE A 359 -4.76 -22.88 0.87
C ILE A 359 -5.10 -23.23 2.33
N ILE A 360 -4.06 -23.39 3.15
CA ILE A 360 -4.12 -23.48 4.60
C ILE A 360 -3.78 -22.11 5.20
N TYR A 361 -4.77 -21.40 5.73
CA TYR A 361 -4.56 -20.20 6.54
C TYR A 361 -4.27 -20.63 7.99
N LEU A 362 -3.03 -20.44 8.44
CA LEU A 362 -2.57 -20.98 9.72
C LEU A 362 -2.38 -19.86 10.76
N ASP A 363 -3.06 -19.97 11.90
CA ASP A 363 -2.87 -19.05 13.02
C ASP A 363 -1.58 -19.41 13.77
N GLN A 364 -0.55 -18.59 13.62
CA GLN A 364 0.75 -18.80 14.26
C GLN A 364 1.45 -17.45 14.54
N PRO A 365 2.29 -17.33 15.58
CA PRO A 365 2.62 -18.37 16.58
C PRO A 365 1.47 -18.65 17.55
N VAL A 366 1.64 -19.61 18.45
CA VAL A 366 0.63 -19.94 19.48
C VAL A 366 0.21 -18.69 20.29
N GLY A 367 -1.09 -18.56 20.57
CA GLY A 367 -1.69 -17.34 21.13
C GLY A 367 -2.22 -16.36 20.08
N THR A 368 -1.93 -16.60 18.80
CA THR A 368 -2.49 -15.86 17.67
C THR A 368 -3.84 -16.45 17.27
N GLY A 369 -4.84 -15.59 17.03
CA GLY A 369 -6.17 -16.00 16.57
C GLY A 369 -6.80 -17.07 17.46
N PHE A 370 -7.10 -18.24 16.89
CA PHE A 370 -7.67 -19.35 17.64
C PHE A 370 -6.65 -20.40 18.14
N SER A 371 -5.36 -20.22 17.86
CA SER A 371 -4.29 -21.10 18.34
C SER A 371 -3.96 -20.85 19.80
N TYR A 372 -3.77 -21.92 20.59
CA TYR A 372 -3.53 -21.82 22.04
C TYR A 372 -2.55 -22.89 22.52
N SER A 373 -1.91 -22.63 23.68
CA SER A 373 -1.07 -23.62 24.34
C SER A 373 -1.83 -24.26 25.50
N ARG A 374 -1.72 -25.58 25.64
CA ARG A 374 -2.22 -26.36 26.78
C ARG A 374 -1.31 -26.22 28.00
N ASN A 375 -0.08 -25.77 27.79
CA ASN A 375 0.89 -25.55 28.86
C ASN A 375 0.96 -24.05 29.20
N PRO A 376 0.41 -23.61 30.35
CA PRO A 376 0.48 -22.21 30.77
C PRO A 376 1.90 -21.76 31.14
N LEU A 377 2.85 -22.70 31.24
CA LEU A 377 4.28 -22.47 31.44
C LEU A 377 5.09 -22.74 30.16
N ALA A 378 4.44 -22.77 28.99
CA ALA A 378 5.15 -22.94 27.72
C ALA A 378 6.18 -21.84 27.51
N ASP A 379 7.28 -22.20 26.85
CA ASP A 379 8.30 -21.24 26.47
C ASP A 379 7.71 -20.17 25.54
N ILE A 380 8.24 -18.96 25.65
CA ILE A 380 7.88 -17.85 24.76
C ILE A 380 8.24 -18.26 23.31
N PRO A 381 7.29 -18.22 22.36
CA PRO A 381 7.56 -18.52 20.96
C PRO A 381 8.73 -17.69 20.41
N SER A 382 9.51 -18.23 19.49
CA SER A 382 10.55 -17.47 18.76
C SER A 382 10.39 -17.62 17.26
N ASP A 383 11.10 -16.82 16.45
CA ASP A 383 11.05 -16.96 14.99
C ASP A 383 11.57 -18.34 14.58
N THR A 384 12.70 -18.78 15.15
CA THR A 384 13.27 -20.11 14.87
C THR A 384 12.42 -21.24 15.42
N GLY A 385 11.76 -21.05 16.56
CA GLY A 385 10.80 -22.00 17.13
C GLY A 385 9.56 -22.14 16.26
N SER A 386 9.01 -21.02 15.78
CA SER A 386 7.86 -20.99 14.87
C SER A 386 8.18 -21.73 13.57
N ALA A 387 9.40 -21.60 13.05
CA ALA A 387 9.82 -22.35 11.87
C ALA A 387 9.71 -23.87 12.05
N LYS A 388 10.13 -24.38 13.20
CA LYS A 388 10.03 -25.81 13.55
C LYS A 388 8.59 -26.25 13.79
N ARG A 389 7.80 -25.44 14.51
CA ARG A 389 6.39 -25.74 14.80
C ARG A 389 5.55 -25.80 13.52
N VAL A 390 5.81 -24.91 12.56
CA VAL A 390 5.11 -24.92 11.27
C VAL A 390 5.52 -26.13 10.42
N ASP A 391 6.80 -26.52 10.39
CA ASP A 391 7.22 -27.78 9.74
C ASP A 391 6.52 -29.00 10.36
N GLU A 392 6.51 -29.10 11.70
CA GLU A 392 5.82 -30.17 12.43
C GLU A 392 4.31 -30.19 12.13
N PHE A 393 3.66 -29.01 12.15
CA PHE A 393 2.25 -28.85 11.79
C PHE A 393 1.98 -29.40 10.39
N LEU A 394 2.79 -29.02 9.40
CA LEU A 394 2.57 -29.40 8.00
C LEU A 394 2.71 -30.90 7.79
N ARG A 395 3.70 -31.54 8.43
CA ARG A 395 3.88 -33.00 8.37
C ARG A 395 2.67 -33.72 8.96
N LYS A 396 2.27 -33.37 10.19
CA LYS A 396 1.10 -33.96 10.86
C LYS A 396 -0.22 -33.66 10.12
N TRP A 397 -0.33 -32.50 9.50
CA TRP A 397 -1.52 -32.15 8.70
C TRP A 397 -1.58 -33.01 7.44
N LEU A 398 -0.46 -33.19 6.72
CA LEU A 398 -0.40 -34.03 5.53
C LEU A 398 -0.59 -35.53 5.85
N ASP A 399 -0.14 -36.01 7.01
CA ASP A 399 -0.45 -37.37 7.48
C ASP A 399 -1.96 -37.62 7.60
N LYS A 400 -2.73 -36.58 7.97
CA LYS A 400 -4.19 -36.61 8.03
C LYS A 400 -4.86 -36.34 6.68
N HIS A 401 -4.15 -35.78 5.71
CA HIS A 401 -4.64 -35.41 4.37
C HIS A 401 -3.71 -35.93 3.27
N PRO A 402 -3.55 -37.26 3.16
CA PRO A 402 -2.56 -37.88 2.28
C PRO A 402 -2.80 -37.58 0.80
N GLU A 403 -4.00 -37.17 0.41
CA GLU A 403 -4.33 -36.76 -0.95
C GLU A 403 -3.53 -35.54 -1.44
N TYR A 404 -2.98 -34.70 -0.55
CA TYR A 404 -2.18 -33.53 -0.95
C TYR A 404 -0.66 -33.77 -0.98
N PHE A 405 -0.19 -34.99 -0.71
CA PHE A 405 1.27 -35.27 -0.63
C PHE A 405 2.03 -34.92 -1.91
N SER A 406 1.42 -35.21 -3.06
CA SER A 406 2.02 -34.96 -4.37
C SER A 406 1.89 -33.51 -4.84
N ASN A 407 1.03 -32.71 -4.20
CA ASN A 407 0.74 -31.36 -4.69
C ASN A 407 1.99 -30.48 -4.56
N PRO A 408 2.30 -29.66 -5.58
CA PRO A 408 3.33 -28.63 -5.48
C PRO A 408 3.12 -27.77 -4.23
N PHE A 409 4.07 -27.77 -3.31
CA PHE A 409 3.92 -27.09 -2.03
C PHE A 409 4.66 -25.74 -1.97
N TYR A 410 3.98 -24.70 -1.50
CA TYR A 410 4.54 -23.37 -1.32
C TYR A 410 4.25 -22.81 0.08
N VAL A 411 5.25 -22.16 0.67
CA VAL A 411 5.07 -21.39 1.90
C VAL A 411 4.83 -19.92 1.54
N THR A 412 3.75 -19.32 2.02
CA THR A 412 3.32 -17.98 1.60
C THR A 412 2.89 -17.10 2.75
N GLY A 413 2.98 -15.78 2.57
CA GLY A 413 2.60 -14.82 3.59
C GLY A 413 3.08 -13.41 3.30
N ASN A 414 2.94 -12.52 4.26
CA ASN A 414 3.27 -11.10 4.11
C ASN A 414 3.92 -10.49 5.35
N SER A 415 4.43 -9.26 5.22
CA SER A 415 4.89 -8.45 6.34
C SER A 415 5.95 -9.17 7.18
N TYR A 416 5.76 -9.29 8.50
CA TYR A 416 6.67 -10.00 9.40
C TYR A 416 6.95 -11.45 9.00
N SER A 417 6.06 -12.10 8.23
CA SER A 417 6.30 -13.45 7.70
C SER A 417 7.54 -13.53 6.81
N GLY A 418 8.06 -12.40 6.30
CA GLY A 418 9.36 -12.31 5.64
C GLY A 418 10.56 -12.76 6.50
N LYS A 419 10.41 -12.78 7.84
CA LYS A 419 11.39 -13.33 8.78
C LYS A 419 11.33 -14.84 8.86
N VAL A 420 10.12 -15.38 9.05
CA VAL A 420 9.92 -16.79 9.39
C VAL A 420 9.77 -17.70 8.17
N ILE A 421 9.16 -17.25 7.07
CA ILE A 421 8.92 -18.08 5.87
C ILE A 421 10.22 -18.62 5.26
N PRO A 422 11.27 -17.81 5.04
CA PRO A 422 12.54 -18.34 4.54
C PRO A 422 13.16 -19.40 5.48
N ALA A 423 12.98 -19.24 6.79
CA ALA A 423 13.41 -20.23 7.77
C ALA A 423 12.56 -21.50 7.75
N ILE A 424 11.24 -21.39 7.61
CA ILE A 424 10.32 -22.54 7.44
C ILE A 424 10.69 -23.35 6.20
N VAL A 425 10.89 -22.68 5.05
CA VAL A 425 11.31 -23.32 3.81
C VAL A 425 12.65 -24.06 4.00
N GLN A 426 13.59 -23.45 4.71
CA GLN A 426 14.86 -24.09 5.03
C GLN A 426 14.68 -25.30 5.96
N GLU A 427 13.83 -25.21 6.97
CA GLU A 427 13.55 -26.30 7.92
C GLU A 427 12.93 -27.50 7.20
N ILE A 428 11.85 -27.27 6.43
CA ILE A 428 11.19 -28.29 5.59
C ILE A 428 12.21 -28.94 4.66
N SER A 429 13.03 -28.12 4.00
CA SER A 429 14.03 -28.60 3.05
C SER A 429 15.19 -29.35 3.69
N ASN A 430 15.53 -29.07 4.95
CA ASN A 430 16.59 -29.77 5.67
C ASN A 430 16.11 -31.15 6.16
N GLY A 431 14.79 -31.38 6.21
CA GLY A 431 14.19 -32.70 6.35
C GLY A 431 14.76 -33.50 7.52
N LYS A 432 14.73 -32.93 8.74
CA LYS A 432 15.19 -33.67 9.91
C LYS A 432 14.21 -34.79 10.27
N TYR A 433 14.80 -35.96 10.56
CA TYR A 433 14.16 -37.12 11.17
C TYR A 433 13.27 -36.70 12.34
N PHE A 434 11.96 -36.96 12.21
CA PHE A 434 11.01 -36.76 13.29
C PHE A 434 10.94 -38.03 14.15
N PHE A 435 10.92 -37.87 15.47
CA PHE A 435 10.78 -38.95 16.43
C PHE A 435 9.28 -39.25 16.63
N LEU A 436 8.70 -40.14 15.81
CA LEU A 436 7.44 -40.77 16.18
C LEU A 436 7.71 -42.09 16.90
N SER A 437 7.29 -42.15 18.16
CA SER A 437 6.98 -43.41 18.86
C SER A 437 8.15 -44.41 19.00
N GLY A 438 9.36 -43.94 19.30
CA GLY A 438 10.46 -44.81 19.73
C GLY A 438 11.09 -45.70 18.66
N ASN A 439 10.74 -45.53 17.38
CA ASN A 439 11.39 -46.18 16.26
C ASN A 439 11.88 -45.14 15.24
N TYR A 440 13.13 -45.27 14.81
CA TYR A 440 13.69 -44.50 13.71
C TYR A 440 13.04 -44.95 12.39
N ILE A 441 11.91 -44.36 12.03
CA ILE A 441 11.33 -44.55 10.70
C ILE A 441 11.95 -43.48 9.81
N CYS A 442 12.98 -43.85 9.03
CA CYS A 442 13.27 -43.03 7.85
C CYS A 442 12.03 -43.08 6.98
N CYS A 443 11.81 -41.99 6.25
CA CYS A 443 10.98 -42.01 5.06
C CYS A 443 9.48 -41.75 5.31
N GLU A 444 9.17 -40.84 6.25
CA GLU A 444 7.93 -40.05 6.24
C GLU A 444 7.86 -39.14 5.00
N PRO A 445 6.65 -38.85 4.49
CA PRO A 445 6.47 -38.26 3.17
C PRO A 445 7.19 -36.92 3.02
N GLN A 446 8.00 -36.82 1.96
CA GLN A 446 8.63 -35.57 1.61
C GLN A 446 7.56 -34.58 1.16
N ILE A 447 7.44 -33.46 1.87
CA ILE A 447 6.69 -32.30 1.38
C ILE A 447 7.26 -31.95 0.00
N ASN A 448 6.42 -31.93 -1.04
CA ASN A 448 6.80 -31.59 -2.40
C ASN A 448 7.07 -30.08 -2.56
N LEU A 449 8.02 -29.56 -1.79
CA LEU A 449 8.35 -28.15 -1.66
C LEU A 449 8.92 -27.61 -2.98
N GLN A 450 8.26 -26.60 -3.54
CA GLN A 450 8.64 -25.96 -4.80
C GLN A 450 9.21 -24.55 -4.61
N GLY A 451 8.76 -23.83 -3.58
CA GLY A 451 9.15 -22.44 -3.41
C GLY A 451 8.37 -21.71 -2.33
N TYR A 452 8.41 -20.38 -2.39
CA TYR A 452 7.71 -19.51 -1.44
C TYR A 452 7.30 -18.17 -2.07
N VAL A 453 6.27 -17.55 -1.50
CA VAL A 453 5.73 -16.24 -1.92
C VAL A 453 5.70 -15.29 -0.73
N LEU A 454 6.14 -14.05 -0.92
CA LEU A 454 6.18 -13.04 0.13
C LEU A 454 5.62 -11.70 -0.34
N GLY A 455 4.62 -11.16 0.36
CA GLY A 455 4.12 -9.80 0.20
C GLY A 455 4.78 -8.83 1.18
N ASN A 456 5.40 -7.76 0.67
CA ASN A 456 6.02 -6.69 1.44
C ASN A 456 6.82 -7.24 2.66
N PRO A 457 7.85 -8.06 2.45
CA PRO A 457 8.43 -8.83 3.56
C PRO A 457 9.39 -8.00 4.43
N VAL A 458 9.24 -8.08 5.75
CA VAL A 458 10.31 -7.66 6.67
C VAL A 458 11.43 -8.69 6.56
N THR A 459 12.62 -8.26 6.19
CA THR A 459 13.78 -9.17 6.06
C THR A 459 14.92 -8.76 6.98
N ASN A 460 15.16 -7.46 7.13
CA ASN A 460 16.21 -6.89 7.95
C ASN A 460 15.77 -5.50 8.41
N PHE A 461 15.52 -5.35 9.72
CA PHE A 461 15.02 -4.09 10.28
C PHE A 461 15.91 -2.89 10.01
N ASP A 462 17.24 -3.05 9.92
CA ASP A 462 18.13 -1.93 9.62
C ASP A 462 17.91 -1.48 8.17
N ILE A 463 17.83 -2.39 7.20
CA ILE A 463 17.57 -2.06 5.80
C ILE A 463 16.15 -1.49 5.65
N ASP A 464 15.15 -2.21 6.17
CA ASP A 464 13.74 -1.90 6.00
C ASP A 464 13.37 -0.54 6.62
N ASN A 465 13.92 -0.20 7.80
CA ASN A 465 13.65 1.11 8.42
C ASN A 465 14.46 2.25 7.80
N ASN A 466 15.74 2.04 7.47
CA ASN A 466 16.56 3.11 6.89
C ASN A 466 16.07 3.54 5.51
N THR A 467 15.48 2.62 4.75
CA THR A 467 14.94 2.90 3.40
C THR A 467 13.62 3.66 3.40
N ARG A 468 12.97 3.86 4.56
CA ARG A 468 11.81 4.74 4.70
C ARG A 468 12.12 6.20 4.38
N ILE A 469 13.34 6.67 4.68
CA ILE A 469 13.77 8.05 4.39
C ILE A 469 13.87 8.32 2.88
N PRO A 470 14.66 7.56 2.08
CA PRO A 470 14.69 7.75 0.64
C PRO A 470 13.34 7.47 -0.03
N PHE A 471 12.52 6.56 0.50
CA PHE A 471 11.16 6.37 0.03
C PHE A 471 10.29 7.62 0.25
N ALA A 472 10.28 8.16 1.47
CA ALA A 472 9.52 9.38 1.79
C ALA A 472 9.96 10.57 0.94
N HIS A 473 11.26 10.67 0.63
CA HIS A 473 11.78 11.67 -0.31
C HIS A 473 11.26 11.44 -1.73
N GLY A 474 11.35 10.22 -2.25
CA GLY A 474 10.84 9.87 -3.58
C GLY A 474 9.33 10.08 -3.74
N MET A 475 8.58 9.97 -2.64
CA MET A 475 7.13 10.20 -2.58
C MET A 475 6.75 11.66 -2.25
N ALA A 476 7.72 12.58 -2.24
CA ALA A 476 7.54 14.00 -1.90
C ALA A 476 6.89 14.24 -0.51
N LEU A 477 7.10 13.33 0.44
CA LEU A 477 6.64 13.45 1.83
C LEU A 477 7.61 14.26 2.69
N ILE A 478 8.86 14.41 2.25
CA ILE A 478 9.87 15.28 2.84
C ILE A 478 10.57 16.10 1.76
N SER A 479 11.05 17.28 2.13
CA SER A 479 11.77 18.19 1.22
C SER A 479 13.18 17.71 0.92
N ASP A 480 13.71 18.06 -0.26
CA ASP A 480 15.09 17.81 -0.68
C ASP A 480 16.12 18.28 0.35
N GLU A 481 15.94 19.44 0.97
CA GLU A 481 16.91 19.97 1.92
C GLU A 481 16.99 19.13 3.19
N LEU A 482 15.85 18.61 3.66
CA LEU A 482 15.78 17.68 4.79
C LEU A 482 16.45 16.36 4.42
N TYR A 483 16.11 15.80 3.26
CA TYR A 483 16.68 14.54 2.78
C TYR A 483 18.21 14.60 2.62
N GLU A 484 18.74 15.61 1.93
CA GLU A 484 20.18 15.76 1.72
C GLU A 484 20.93 16.07 3.03
N SER A 485 20.33 16.83 3.95
CA SER A 485 20.88 17.05 5.28
C SER A 485 20.96 15.75 6.08
N MET A 486 19.87 14.96 6.09
CA MET A 486 19.83 13.65 6.74
C MET A 486 20.89 12.72 6.13
N LYS A 487 20.95 12.61 4.81
CA LYS A 487 21.97 11.79 4.12
C LYS A 487 23.39 12.15 4.54
N LYS A 488 23.70 13.45 4.58
CA LYS A 488 25.03 13.96 4.95
C LYS A 488 25.37 13.76 6.43
N ARG A 489 24.43 13.97 7.34
CA ARG A 489 24.67 13.96 8.80
C ARG A 489 24.48 12.61 9.46
N CYS A 490 23.61 11.78 8.91
CA CYS A 490 23.30 10.46 9.44
C CYS A 490 24.09 9.33 8.78
N GLY A 491 24.76 9.59 7.65
CA GLY A 491 25.59 8.58 6.96
C GLY A 491 24.82 7.34 6.49
N GLY A 492 23.51 7.48 6.26
CA GLY A 492 22.63 6.38 5.84
C GLY A 492 22.02 5.55 6.98
N ASN A 493 22.35 5.85 8.25
CA ASN A 493 21.72 5.22 9.42
C ASN A 493 20.81 6.23 10.14
N TYR A 494 19.51 6.07 9.93
CA TYR A 494 18.43 6.91 10.45
C TYR A 494 17.61 6.22 11.55
N PHE A 495 17.70 4.89 11.64
CA PHE A 495 16.95 4.08 12.61
C PHE A 495 17.73 3.90 13.92
N ASN A 496 18.94 3.36 13.84
CA ASN A 496 19.81 3.09 14.99
C ASN A 496 20.88 4.17 15.12
N VAL A 497 20.44 5.42 15.23
CA VAL A 497 21.31 6.60 15.29
C VAL A 497 22.15 6.59 16.56
N ASP A 498 23.45 6.88 16.43
CA ASP A 498 24.34 7.09 17.58
C ASP A 498 23.77 8.20 18.48
N PRO A 499 23.52 7.94 19.79
CA PRO A 499 23.03 8.94 20.73
C PRO A 499 23.90 10.21 20.81
N GLN A 500 25.18 10.14 20.42
CA GLN A 500 26.09 11.29 20.39
C GLN A 500 25.93 12.15 19.13
N ASN A 501 25.32 11.63 18.05
CA ASN A 501 25.06 12.38 16.82
C ASN A 501 23.78 13.21 16.95
N THR A 502 23.85 14.26 17.75
CA THR A 502 22.71 15.16 18.04
C THR A 502 22.15 15.82 16.79
N GLU A 503 22.99 16.16 15.81
CA GLU A 503 22.54 16.70 14.52
C GLU A 503 21.62 15.72 13.77
N CYS A 504 22.02 14.45 13.66
CA CYS A 504 21.18 13.45 13.01
C CYS A 504 19.88 13.19 13.79
N LEU A 505 19.95 13.14 15.13
CA LEU A 505 18.78 12.93 15.97
C LEU A 505 17.72 14.03 15.79
N GLU A 506 18.13 15.29 15.67
CA GLU A 506 17.21 16.40 15.37
C GLU A 506 16.59 16.27 13.96
N LEU A 507 17.39 15.93 12.95
CA LEU A 507 16.87 15.72 11.59
C LEU A 507 15.88 14.55 11.52
N VAL A 508 16.11 13.47 12.28
CA VAL A 508 15.17 12.34 12.39
C VAL A 508 13.88 12.76 13.09
N LYS A 509 13.93 13.67 14.07
CA LYS A 509 12.71 14.26 14.68
C LYS A 509 11.92 15.08 13.66
N ASP A 510 12.60 15.90 12.86
CA ASP A 510 11.97 16.69 11.80
C ASP A 510 11.31 15.81 10.74
N TYR A 511 11.97 14.72 10.36
CA TYR A 511 11.38 13.69 9.51
C TYR A 511 10.11 13.09 10.14
N LYS A 512 10.19 12.58 11.38
CA LYS A 512 9.04 11.99 12.09
C LYS A 512 7.87 12.96 12.19
N LYS A 513 8.14 14.24 12.41
CA LYS A 513 7.11 15.29 12.42
C LYS A 513 6.45 15.43 11.05
N SER A 514 7.23 15.42 9.98
CA SER A 514 6.75 15.54 8.60
C SER A 514 5.83 14.38 8.20
N VAL A 515 6.11 13.16 8.65
CA VAL A 515 5.34 11.96 8.27
C VAL A 515 4.30 11.53 9.32
N SER A 516 4.18 12.26 10.43
CA SER A 516 3.37 11.86 11.61
C SER A 516 1.88 11.60 11.35
N ARG A 517 1.29 12.13 10.27
CA ARG A 517 -0.09 11.85 9.86
C ARG A 517 -0.19 11.22 8.46
N ILE A 518 0.85 10.50 8.06
CA ILE A 518 0.78 9.58 6.92
C ILE A 518 0.32 8.22 7.45
N TYR A 519 -0.56 7.54 6.70
CA TYR A 519 -0.89 6.15 6.97
C TYR A 519 0.19 5.29 6.33
N GLU A 520 1.09 4.71 7.12
CA GLU A 520 2.30 4.06 6.59
C GLU A 520 1.97 2.81 5.74
N GLU A 521 0.88 2.09 6.03
CA GLU A 521 0.52 0.89 5.27
C GLU A 521 0.02 1.21 3.85
N LEU A 522 -0.54 2.40 3.62
CA LEU A 522 -0.89 2.88 2.30
C LEU A 522 -0.81 4.40 2.30
N ILE A 523 0.28 4.95 1.77
CA ILE A 523 0.51 6.40 1.82
C ILE A 523 -0.49 7.21 1.02
N LEU A 524 -1.37 6.59 0.22
CA LEU A 524 -2.50 7.22 -0.47
C LEU A 524 -3.71 7.44 0.45
N GLN A 525 -3.78 6.73 1.57
CA GLN A 525 -4.88 6.81 2.51
C GLN A 525 -4.65 7.84 3.61
N SER A 526 -5.70 8.51 4.03
CA SER A 526 -5.65 9.48 5.13
C SER A 526 -5.30 8.82 6.46
N ASN A 527 -4.59 9.50 7.36
CA ASN A 527 -4.40 9.08 8.75
C ASN A 527 -4.92 10.21 9.65
N CYS A 528 -6.22 10.17 9.98
CA CYS A 528 -6.82 11.20 10.82
C CYS A 528 -6.96 10.78 12.27
N ASP A 529 -6.98 11.80 13.14
CA ASP A 529 -7.20 11.64 14.57
C ASP A 529 -8.62 11.14 14.84
N LYS A 530 -8.74 9.96 15.44
CA LYS A 530 -10.02 9.30 15.78
C LYS A 530 -10.91 10.14 16.70
N THR A 531 -10.35 11.15 17.37
CA THR A 531 -11.10 12.07 18.24
C THR A 531 -11.69 13.28 17.50
N SER A 532 -11.33 13.47 16.22
CA SER A 532 -11.82 14.58 15.40
C SER A 532 -13.22 14.27 14.84
N PRO A 533 -14.26 15.10 15.09
CA PRO A 533 -15.62 14.88 14.59
C PRO A 533 -15.71 14.81 13.05
N ASP A 534 -14.77 15.46 12.36
CA ASP A 534 -14.67 15.45 10.88
C ASP A 534 -14.12 14.11 10.35
N CYS A 535 -13.26 13.45 11.13
CA CYS A 535 -12.72 12.12 10.85
C CYS A 535 -13.76 11.02 11.20
N TYR A 536 -14.65 11.30 12.14
CA TYR A 536 -15.70 10.42 12.63
C TYR A 536 -16.66 9.93 11.53
N VAL A 537 -16.83 10.72 10.45
CA VAL A 537 -17.73 10.38 9.33
C VAL A 537 -17.00 9.66 8.17
N PHE A 538 -15.73 9.95 7.90
CA PHE A 538 -15.02 9.35 6.75
C PHE A 538 -14.18 8.12 7.13
N PHE A 539 -13.68 8.03 8.37
CA PHE A 539 -12.70 7.02 8.79
C PHE A 539 -13.31 5.87 9.59
N ILE A 540 -14.35 6.13 10.39
CA ILE A 540 -15.16 5.07 11.01
C ILE A 540 -15.99 4.32 9.96
N LEU A 541 -16.14 4.82 8.73
CA LEU A 541 -17.01 4.16 7.76
C LEU A 541 -16.35 3.10 6.86
N LEU A 542 -15.01 3.03 6.70
CA LEU A 542 -14.45 2.17 5.63
C LEU A 542 -13.30 1.21 5.97
N GLN A 543 -12.37 1.45 6.91
CA GLN A 543 -11.24 0.50 7.10
C GLN A 543 -10.96 0.07 8.54
N THR A 544 -10.89 0.98 9.52
CA THR A 544 -10.80 0.55 10.93
C THR A 544 -12.06 -0.21 11.35
N TYR A 545 -13.21 0.26 10.87
CA TYR A 545 -14.48 -0.43 11.04
C TYR A 545 -14.56 -1.75 10.27
N TRP A 546 -14.01 -1.79 9.06
CA TRP A 546 -13.91 -3.03 8.27
C TRP A 546 -13.12 -4.10 9.04
N TYR A 547 -11.99 -3.75 9.66
CA TYR A 547 -11.26 -4.70 10.52
C TYR A 547 -12.02 -5.10 11.79
N SER A 548 -12.77 -4.18 12.41
CA SER A 548 -13.63 -4.51 13.55
C SER A 548 -14.75 -5.52 13.20
N LEU A 549 -15.19 -5.60 11.93
CA LEU A 549 -16.15 -6.62 11.51
C LEU A 549 -15.61 -8.04 11.74
N SER A 550 -14.31 -8.29 11.49
CA SER A 550 -13.73 -9.60 11.81
C SER A 550 -13.75 -9.89 13.31
N GLU A 551 -13.53 -8.90 14.17
CA GLU A 551 -13.55 -9.06 15.62
C GLU A 551 -14.97 -9.36 16.11
N TYR A 552 -15.97 -8.61 15.64
CA TYR A 552 -17.38 -8.86 15.97
C TYR A 552 -17.84 -10.25 15.49
N TRP A 553 -17.42 -10.64 14.29
CA TRP A 553 -17.75 -11.93 13.72
C TRP A 553 -17.07 -13.09 14.46
N ALA A 554 -15.75 -13.04 14.62
CA ALA A 554 -14.96 -14.12 15.23
C ALA A 554 -15.27 -14.32 16.71
N ASN A 555 -15.67 -13.26 17.42
CA ASN A 555 -16.08 -13.35 18.83
C ASN A 555 -17.52 -13.83 19.04
N ASN A 556 -18.35 -13.91 17.99
CA ASN A 556 -19.71 -14.42 18.12
C ASN A 556 -19.70 -15.92 18.50
N GLU A 557 -20.44 -16.31 19.53
CA GLU A 557 -20.46 -17.71 20.00
C GLU A 557 -20.93 -18.70 18.92
N SER A 558 -21.86 -18.30 18.05
CA SER A 558 -22.34 -19.16 16.97
C SER A 558 -21.29 -19.35 15.88
N VAL A 559 -20.47 -18.33 15.61
CA VAL A 559 -19.31 -18.42 14.72
C VAL A 559 -18.26 -19.36 15.31
N ARG A 560 -17.85 -19.16 16.57
CA ARG A 560 -16.88 -20.03 17.25
C ARG A 560 -17.34 -21.48 17.27
N ARG A 561 -18.63 -21.72 17.50
CA ARG A 561 -19.24 -23.06 17.44
C ARG A 561 -19.20 -23.64 16.02
N ALA A 562 -19.52 -22.84 15.00
CA ALA A 562 -19.47 -23.27 13.59
C ALA A 562 -18.04 -23.66 13.19
N LEU A 563 -17.04 -22.85 13.55
CA LEU A 563 -15.62 -23.08 13.30
C LEU A 563 -14.99 -24.19 14.17
N ARG A 564 -15.75 -24.77 15.10
CA ARG A 564 -15.27 -25.77 16.07
C ARG A 564 -14.13 -25.28 16.97
N VAL A 565 -14.12 -23.99 17.30
CA VAL A 565 -13.18 -23.43 18.28
C VAL A 565 -13.46 -24.05 19.65
N VAL A 566 -12.42 -24.56 20.32
CA VAL A 566 -12.58 -25.25 21.61
C VAL A 566 -12.97 -24.22 22.68
N LYS A 567 -14.12 -24.42 23.32
CA LYS A 567 -14.65 -23.47 24.32
C LYS A 567 -13.69 -23.33 25.51
N GLY A 568 -13.39 -22.08 25.90
CA GLY A 568 -12.57 -21.77 27.08
C GLY A 568 -11.06 -21.86 26.84
N THR A 569 -10.60 -22.10 25.61
CA THR A 569 -9.16 -22.18 25.28
C THR A 569 -8.58 -20.86 24.80
N THR A 570 -9.37 -20.08 24.07
CA THR A 570 -9.01 -18.76 23.56
C THR A 570 -9.94 -17.71 24.14
N GLY A 571 -9.39 -16.55 24.52
CA GLY A 571 -10.13 -15.44 25.11
C GLY A 571 -10.99 -14.70 24.09
N GLU A 572 -10.99 -13.37 24.17
CA GLU A 572 -11.44 -12.50 23.08
C GLU A 572 -10.46 -12.69 21.90
N TRP A 573 -11.02 -12.91 20.72
CA TRP A 573 -10.27 -13.01 19.48
C TRP A 573 -9.96 -11.61 19.00
N ASP A 574 -8.68 -11.35 18.73
CA ASP A 574 -8.18 -10.12 18.13
C ASP A 574 -7.62 -10.41 16.75
N ARG A 575 -7.82 -9.49 15.79
CA ARG A 575 -7.20 -9.63 14.45
C ARG A 575 -5.67 -9.71 14.57
N CYS A 576 -5.10 -8.84 15.41
CA CYS A 576 -3.67 -8.81 15.73
C CYS A 576 -3.50 -8.65 17.24
N ASN A 577 -3.04 -9.71 17.90
CA ASN A 577 -2.73 -9.68 19.32
C ASN A 577 -1.27 -9.22 19.52
N TRP A 578 -1.09 -7.90 19.66
CA TRP A 578 0.23 -7.29 19.90
C TRP A 578 0.84 -7.62 21.26
N ASN A 579 0.08 -8.26 22.16
CA ASN A 579 0.60 -8.74 23.45
C ASN A 579 1.20 -10.15 23.35
N VAL A 580 1.07 -10.84 22.21
CA VAL A 580 1.74 -12.12 21.99
C VAL A 580 3.25 -11.89 22.09
N GLN A 581 3.85 -12.49 23.11
CA GLN A 581 5.29 -12.48 23.26
C GLN A 581 5.89 -13.40 22.21
N CYS A 582 6.74 -12.85 21.35
CA CYS A 582 7.50 -13.63 20.39
C CYS A 582 8.94 -13.11 20.38
N ASN A 583 9.90 -13.98 20.69
CA ASN A 583 11.31 -13.67 20.63
C ASN A 583 11.77 -13.58 19.17
N GLN A 584 12.03 -12.36 18.73
CA GLN A 584 12.48 -12.03 17.37
C GLN A 584 13.98 -12.34 17.20
N ASP A 585 14.31 -13.63 17.21
CA ASP A 585 15.67 -14.16 17.18
C ASP A 585 16.27 -14.22 15.76
N ILE A 586 15.45 -14.12 14.69
CA ILE A 586 15.94 -13.96 13.31
C ILE A 586 16.21 -12.47 13.01
N LYS A 587 17.45 -12.03 13.29
CA LYS A 587 17.87 -10.64 12.99
C LYS A 587 17.86 -10.28 11.51
N SER A 588 18.15 -11.24 10.64
CA SER A 588 18.05 -11.10 9.19
C SER A 588 17.63 -12.41 8.54
N SER A 589 16.63 -12.39 7.65
CA SER A 589 16.23 -13.58 6.87
C SER A 589 16.97 -13.69 5.52
N ILE A 590 17.82 -12.72 5.16
CA ILE A 590 18.62 -12.73 3.92
C ILE A 590 19.46 -14.01 3.76
N PRO A 591 20.15 -14.53 4.81
CA PRO A 591 20.91 -15.78 4.69
C PRO A 591 20.02 -16.99 4.35
N TYR A 592 18.78 -17.02 4.85
CA TYR A 592 17.82 -18.08 4.54
C TYR A 592 17.37 -17.99 3.08
N HIS A 593 17.12 -16.79 2.55
CA HIS A 593 16.84 -16.59 1.12
C HIS A 593 17.98 -17.10 0.23
N MET A 594 19.23 -16.83 0.61
CA MET A 594 20.41 -17.32 -0.10
C MET A 594 20.46 -18.85 -0.08
N ASN A 595 20.32 -19.47 1.09
CA ASN A 595 20.34 -20.93 1.25
C ASN A 595 19.24 -21.62 0.44
N ASN A 596 18.02 -21.10 0.48
CA ASN A 596 16.89 -21.65 -0.28
C ASN A 596 17.10 -21.51 -1.79
N SER A 597 17.71 -20.41 -2.22
CA SER A 597 18.08 -20.19 -3.63
C SER A 597 19.13 -21.20 -4.11
N ILE A 598 20.14 -21.50 -3.28
CA ILE A 598 21.18 -22.51 -3.60
C ILE A 598 20.55 -23.90 -3.77
N LYS A 599 19.51 -24.21 -3.01
CA LYS A 599 18.75 -25.46 -3.14
C LYS A 599 17.78 -25.48 -4.35
N GLY A 600 17.67 -24.37 -5.09
CA GLY A 600 16.91 -24.29 -6.33
C GLY A 600 15.42 -23.97 -6.17
N TYR A 601 14.98 -23.59 -4.97
CA TYR A 601 13.60 -23.17 -4.72
C TYR A 601 13.33 -21.82 -5.36
N ARG A 602 12.26 -21.75 -6.15
CA ARG A 602 11.83 -20.49 -6.78
C ARG A 602 11.12 -19.60 -5.75
N SER A 603 11.12 -18.30 -5.98
CA SER A 603 10.42 -17.36 -5.09
C SER A 603 9.73 -16.24 -5.83
N LEU A 604 8.62 -15.77 -5.28
CA LEU A 604 7.93 -14.55 -5.68
C LEU A 604 7.96 -13.56 -4.52
N ILE A 605 8.56 -12.41 -4.75
CA ILE A 605 8.56 -11.29 -3.80
C ILE A 605 7.69 -10.17 -4.39
N LEU A 606 6.70 -9.73 -3.63
CA LEU A 606 5.70 -8.73 -4.01
C LEU A 606 5.92 -7.48 -3.14
N SER A 607 5.69 -6.30 -3.68
CA SER A 607 5.63 -5.08 -2.88
C SER A 607 4.60 -4.10 -3.44
N GLY A 608 3.66 -3.65 -2.61
CA GLY A 608 2.91 -2.44 -2.92
C GLY A 608 3.85 -1.24 -3.04
N ASP A 609 3.79 -0.50 -4.13
CA ASP A 609 4.68 0.65 -4.36
C ASP A 609 4.33 1.87 -3.48
N HIS A 610 3.23 1.84 -2.75
CA HIS A 610 2.80 2.88 -1.79
C HIS A 610 2.83 2.40 -0.32
N ASP A 611 3.51 1.28 -0.04
CA ASP A 611 3.81 0.84 1.33
C ASP A 611 5.04 1.59 1.88
N MET A 612 4.84 2.34 2.95
CA MET A 612 5.92 2.99 3.70
C MET A 612 6.34 2.20 4.94
N THR A 613 5.52 1.26 5.40
CA THR A 613 5.87 0.34 6.49
C THR A 613 7.06 -0.52 6.07
N ILE A 614 7.02 -1.09 4.86
CA ILE A 614 8.13 -1.84 4.24
C ILE A 614 8.30 -1.39 2.79
N PRO A 615 9.07 -0.31 2.55
CA PRO A 615 9.24 0.23 1.21
C PRO A 615 9.83 -0.78 0.22
N PHE A 616 9.30 -0.81 -1.01
CA PHE A 616 9.83 -1.64 -2.09
C PHE A 616 11.33 -1.39 -2.36
N VAL A 617 11.82 -0.17 -2.06
CA VAL A 617 13.24 0.20 -2.16
C VAL A 617 14.10 -0.65 -1.21
N GLY A 618 13.63 -0.89 0.03
CA GLY A 618 14.28 -1.81 0.97
C GLY A 618 14.29 -3.24 0.46
N THR A 619 13.18 -3.65 -0.17
CA THR A 619 13.09 -4.96 -0.82
C THR A 619 14.10 -5.12 -1.96
N GLN A 620 14.22 -4.11 -2.83
CA GLN A 620 15.25 -4.09 -3.88
C GLN A 620 16.66 -4.13 -3.29
N ASP A 621 16.90 -3.43 -2.19
CA ASP A 621 18.22 -3.34 -1.56
C ASP A 621 18.72 -4.69 -1.04
N TRP A 622 17.89 -5.46 -0.32
CA TRP A 622 18.31 -6.78 0.16
C TRP A 622 18.39 -7.80 -0.98
N ILE A 623 17.49 -7.77 -1.98
CA ILE A 623 17.57 -8.66 -3.15
C ILE A 623 18.89 -8.42 -3.88
N ARG A 624 19.26 -7.15 -4.08
CA ARG A 624 20.54 -6.76 -4.68
C ARG A 624 21.74 -7.26 -3.87
N SER A 625 21.65 -7.30 -2.54
CA SER A 625 22.73 -7.80 -1.69
C SER A 625 23.05 -9.29 -1.90
N LEU A 626 22.12 -10.06 -2.48
CA LEU A 626 22.31 -11.46 -2.85
C LEU A 626 23.12 -11.66 -4.14
N ASN A 627 23.32 -10.59 -4.93
CA ASN A 627 24.18 -10.57 -6.11
C ASN A 627 23.87 -11.65 -7.18
N PHE A 628 22.59 -11.95 -7.40
CA PHE A 628 22.16 -12.86 -8.47
C PHE A 628 22.13 -12.16 -9.83
N SER A 629 22.47 -12.91 -10.89
CA SER A 629 22.37 -12.41 -12.27
C SER A 629 20.91 -12.15 -12.66
N ILE A 630 20.67 -11.04 -13.36
CA ILE A 630 19.34 -10.65 -13.84
C ILE A 630 19.04 -11.42 -15.14
N VAL A 631 17.86 -12.04 -15.23
CA VAL A 631 17.40 -12.76 -16.42
C VAL A 631 16.54 -11.83 -17.27
N GLU A 632 15.47 -11.29 -16.69
CA GLU A 632 14.67 -10.22 -17.29
C GLU A 632 14.90 -8.92 -16.53
N LYS A 633 15.22 -7.86 -17.28
CA LYS A 633 15.39 -6.52 -16.72
C LYS A 633 14.08 -5.97 -16.17
N TRP A 634 14.18 -4.94 -15.32
CA TRP A 634 13.05 -4.18 -14.81
C TRP A 634 12.15 -3.71 -15.94
N ARG A 635 10.90 -4.18 -15.96
CA ARG A 635 9.92 -3.91 -17.01
C ARG A 635 8.51 -3.80 -16.44
N PRO A 636 7.59 -3.06 -17.06
CA PRO A 636 6.20 -3.08 -16.63
C PRO A 636 5.57 -4.46 -16.85
N TRP A 637 4.57 -4.78 -16.04
CA TRP A 637 3.64 -5.88 -16.26
C TRP A 637 2.20 -5.35 -16.29
N MET A 638 1.33 -6.01 -17.06
CA MET A 638 0.07 -5.41 -17.51
C MET A 638 -1.17 -6.20 -17.06
N VAL A 639 -2.21 -5.49 -16.67
CA VAL A 639 -3.57 -6.02 -16.48
C VAL A 639 -4.51 -5.18 -17.33
N ASN A 640 -5.29 -5.82 -18.22
CA ASN A 640 -6.21 -5.14 -19.13
C ASN A 640 -5.58 -3.96 -19.89
N ASP A 641 -4.39 -4.18 -20.45
CA ASP A 641 -3.57 -3.16 -21.14
C ASP A 641 -3.21 -1.93 -20.30
N GLN A 642 -3.17 -2.08 -18.97
CA GLN A 642 -2.72 -1.06 -18.03
C GLN A 642 -1.53 -1.56 -17.22
N VAL A 643 -0.56 -0.68 -16.97
CA VAL A 643 0.57 -0.97 -16.10
C VAL A 643 0.05 -1.25 -14.69
N ALA A 644 0.10 -2.53 -14.29
CA ALA A 644 -0.30 -2.98 -12.96
C ALA A 644 0.88 -2.95 -11.98
N GLY A 645 2.10 -2.79 -12.49
CA GLY A 645 3.32 -2.57 -11.73
C GLY A 645 4.56 -2.90 -12.56
N TYR A 646 5.67 -3.19 -11.89
CA TYR A 646 6.93 -3.52 -12.54
C TYR A 646 7.50 -4.84 -12.01
N THR A 647 8.23 -5.56 -12.84
CA THR A 647 8.81 -6.86 -12.48
C THR A 647 10.23 -7.02 -13.00
N LYS A 648 10.97 -7.91 -12.33
CA LYS A 648 12.35 -8.30 -12.65
C LYS A 648 12.58 -9.74 -12.19
N THR A 649 13.29 -10.51 -13.01
CA THR A 649 13.59 -11.92 -12.70
C THR A 649 15.09 -12.15 -12.61
N TYR A 650 15.46 -13.15 -11.81
CA TYR A 650 16.84 -13.47 -11.47
C TYR A 650 17.17 -14.94 -11.75
N ALA A 651 18.45 -15.22 -11.98
CA ALA A 651 18.95 -16.55 -12.37
C ALA A 651 18.70 -17.63 -11.32
N ASN A 652 18.47 -17.25 -10.06
CA ASN A 652 18.06 -18.16 -8.98
C ASN A 652 16.55 -18.46 -8.98
N LYS A 653 15.81 -18.15 -10.05
CA LYS A 653 14.35 -18.31 -10.17
C LYS A 653 13.54 -17.43 -9.20
N MET A 654 14.13 -16.35 -8.70
CA MET A 654 13.39 -15.31 -7.97
C MET A 654 12.71 -14.37 -8.97
N THR A 655 11.46 -14.06 -8.70
CA THR A 655 10.69 -12.98 -9.35
C THR A 655 10.41 -11.92 -8.31
N PHE A 656 10.80 -10.67 -8.59
CA PHE A 656 10.37 -9.52 -7.79
C PHE A 656 9.37 -8.71 -8.62
N ALA A 657 8.25 -8.33 -8.02
CA ALA A 657 7.23 -7.53 -8.66
C ALA A 657 6.66 -6.48 -7.71
N THR A 658 6.43 -5.27 -8.22
CA THR A 658 5.65 -4.24 -7.53
C THR A 658 4.20 -4.29 -7.98
N VAL A 659 3.28 -3.87 -7.10
CA VAL A 659 1.87 -3.67 -7.42
C VAL A 659 1.56 -2.17 -7.29
N LYS A 660 1.14 -1.58 -8.39
CA LYS A 660 0.97 -0.15 -8.54
C LYS A 660 -0.24 0.38 -7.78
N GLY A 661 -0.03 1.41 -6.96
CA GLY A 661 -1.02 1.90 -6.01
C GLY A 661 -1.30 0.94 -4.85
N GLY A 662 -0.53 -0.15 -4.73
CA GLY A 662 -0.67 -1.14 -3.67
C GLY A 662 -0.05 -0.66 -2.35
N GLY A 663 -0.64 -1.11 -1.24
CA GLY A 663 -0.12 -0.85 0.11
C GLY A 663 0.65 -2.03 0.70
N HIS A 664 0.58 -2.16 2.02
CA HIS A 664 1.37 -3.12 2.80
C HIS A 664 1.01 -4.58 2.56
N THR A 665 -0.25 -4.83 2.28
CA THR A 665 -0.84 -6.17 2.20
C THR A 665 -1.74 -6.24 0.96
N LEU A 666 -2.18 -7.45 0.57
CA LEU A 666 -2.76 -7.63 -0.77
C LEU A 666 -4.17 -7.02 -0.90
N GLU A 667 -4.82 -6.66 0.21
CA GLU A 667 -6.17 -6.09 0.24
C GLU A 667 -6.29 -4.73 -0.46
N TYR A 668 -5.17 -4.00 -0.61
CA TYR A 668 -5.20 -2.68 -1.24
C TYR A 668 -5.35 -2.76 -2.76
N LYS A 669 -4.92 -3.87 -3.37
CA LYS A 669 -4.98 -4.14 -4.83
C LYS A 669 -5.25 -5.62 -5.13
N PRO A 670 -6.39 -6.16 -4.65
CA PRO A 670 -6.61 -7.61 -4.59
C PRO A 670 -6.75 -8.24 -5.99
N VAL A 671 -7.32 -7.53 -6.95
CA VAL A 671 -7.47 -8.01 -8.34
C VAL A 671 -6.10 -8.13 -9.00
N GLU A 672 -5.30 -7.07 -8.96
CA GLU A 672 -3.96 -7.05 -9.56
C GLU A 672 -3.04 -8.07 -8.88
N SER A 673 -3.08 -8.18 -7.56
CA SER A 673 -2.34 -9.19 -6.80
C SER A 673 -2.76 -10.63 -7.14
N SER A 674 -4.06 -10.87 -7.38
CA SER A 674 -4.58 -12.17 -7.79
C SER A 674 -4.09 -12.59 -9.18
N ILE A 675 -4.20 -11.70 -10.16
CA ILE A 675 -3.75 -11.97 -11.54
C ILE A 675 -2.24 -12.22 -11.58
N LEU A 676 -1.46 -11.43 -10.83
CA LEU A 676 -0.03 -11.62 -10.72
C LEU A 676 0.29 -13.03 -10.17
N PHE A 677 -0.34 -13.42 -9.06
CA PHE A 677 -0.14 -14.74 -8.47
C PHE A 677 -0.55 -15.86 -9.44
N GLU A 678 -1.72 -15.76 -10.08
CA GLU A 678 -2.23 -16.76 -11.02
C GLU A 678 -1.27 -16.98 -12.20
N ARG A 679 -0.76 -15.89 -12.79
CA ARG A 679 0.24 -15.97 -13.87
C ARG A 679 1.53 -16.62 -13.38
N TRP A 680 2.07 -16.16 -12.25
CA TRP A 680 3.33 -16.68 -11.71
C TRP A 680 3.23 -18.16 -11.31
N ILE A 681 2.14 -18.55 -10.63
CA ILE A 681 1.96 -19.92 -10.17
C ILE A 681 1.85 -20.89 -11.36
N SER A 682 1.18 -20.45 -12.43
CA SER A 682 1.00 -21.20 -13.68
C SER A 682 2.22 -21.14 -14.63
N GLY A 683 3.28 -20.42 -14.26
CA GLY A 683 4.48 -20.25 -15.11
C GLY A 683 4.25 -19.38 -16.34
N GLN A 684 3.17 -18.59 -16.35
CA GLN A 684 2.91 -17.60 -17.40
C GLN A 684 3.74 -16.33 -17.16
N PRO A 685 4.16 -15.63 -18.22
CA PRO A 685 4.79 -14.32 -18.09
C PRO A 685 3.86 -13.32 -17.38
N LEU A 686 4.44 -12.46 -16.53
CA LEU A 686 3.77 -11.30 -15.96
C LEU A 686 3.57 -10.19 -16.99
#